data_AF-A0A418G3A8-F1
#
_entry.id   AF-A0A418G3A8-F1
#
_cell.length_a   1.000
_cell.length_b   1.000
_cell.length_c   1.000
_cell.angle_alpha   90.00
_cell.angle_beta   90.00
_cell.angle_gamma   90.00
#
_symmetry.space_group_name_H-M   'P 1'
#
loop_
_entity.id
_entity.type
_entity.pdbx_description
1 polymer ?
#
loop_
_entity_poly.entity_id
_entity_poly.type
_entity_poly.pdbx_seq_one_letter_code
_entity_poly.pdbx_strand_id
1 'polypeptide(L)'
;QAIVELSRRRWNELQRYPQHISMAFSFDDIPTLDGKVAIVTGCNTGIGLVTARELAKKGCHVIMANRSREKSAAAIAAVDVADKSKLEFLELNLLSLRSVYAFVDAFKARNLPLHLLINNAGIMNPPFQLSEDGIESQFATNHVAHHALTVALLPILEASAPSRIVVVSSSAHNMAPRPTGLDLANLNDPSKYASWKWYGQSKIANIFFARELSRQLAARNVKNVYVNAVHPGVVKTELVRHTFWLLKWLLSWFQIDADDGAKTQLYVATSNDVVDNDWHGQYFVPIATLSETNKAALNPDVAKDLWDPSTLHAFSADELAAVRAEFPSLSIPNQTIFMDNAGGSQVLKRVADRVYEYMTTTSVQLGASYGTSVTAQSRVVQARESIATLINATRSEEVVMGGSTTGLMFLIIQAILPTIEPGDEIIVTDTDHEANVGAWRRLAKAGAVIKTWHVNPLSLLLDLADLTALLATCSRPKWVAMTHASNVLGTVNPVAAVAKLVHAAGARLSVDAVAYAPHRLVDVQASGADLYVFSFYKVFGPHYAVLWGRYDLLVSLPSLNHHFIAADNLPYKLQPGHVNFELSYGCQGLVDYLVHMGGSVFGCDGSPRQLMQHAFRRFEQHENVLTELVLAFLRAKRPLVRIIGLPTLQSEANGTVYHRVATVSFVVQGKQSPDIVRRMDAFNVGIRHGDFYAVQLIDVLGLRAYGGVVRVSLAHYNSVDEVQTMLGHLDATLA
;
A
#
# COMPACT_ATOMS: atom_id res chain seq x y z
N GLN A 1 38.66 24.76 15.50
CA GLN A 1 38.12 25.94 16.21
C GLN A 1 37.50 26.96 15.25
N ALA A 2 38.21 27.46 14.22
CA ALA A 2 37.65 28.41 13.25
C ALA A 2 36.38 27.91 12.49
N ILE A 3 36.31 26.63 12.12
CA ILE A 3 35.12 26.02 11.48
C ILE A 3 33.92 25.94 12.44
N VAL A 4 34.18 25.70 13.72
CA VAL A 4 33.15 25.67 14.79
C VAL A 4 32.60 27.07 15.03
N GLU A 5 33.47 28.08 14.95
CA GLU A 5 33.12 29.49 15.15
C GLU A 5 32.36 30.10 13.95
N LEU A 6 32.70 29.67 12.73
CA LEU A 6 31.93 29.97 11.51
C LEU A 6 30.55 29.31 11.54
N SER A 7 30.46 28.06 12.01
CA SER A 7 29.18 27.35 12.20
C SER A 7 28.31 28.02 13.26
N ARG A 8 28.94 28.49 14.36
CA ARG A 8 28.29 29.25 15.44
C ARG A 8 27.75 30.60 14.98
N ARG A 9 28.51 31.35 14.16
CA ARG A 9 28.04 32.63 13.59
C ARG A 9 26.86 32.44 12.64
N ARG A 10 26.95 31.46 11.73
CA ARG A 10 25.90 31.15 10.75
C ARG A 10 24.62 30.61 11.41
N TRP A 11 24.76 29.87 12.53
CA TRP A 11 23.64 29.38 13.32
C TRP A 11 22.98 30.47 14.18
N ASN A 12 23.76 31.38 14.76
CA ASN A 12 23.24 32.53 15.50
C ASN A 12 22.54 33.55 14.59
N GLU A 13 22.98 33.70 13.34
CA GLU A 13 22.26 34.50 12.33
C GLU A 13 20.90 33.90 11.96
N LEU A 14 20.77 32.57 11.98
CA LEU A 14 19.49 31.86 11.76
C LEU A 14 18.51 31.96 12.95
N GLN A 15 18.96 32.47 14.11
CA GLN A 15 18.16 32.57 15.34
C GLN A 15 17.81 34.01 15.76
N ARG A 16 18.07 35.03 14.92
CA ARG A 16 17.64 36.40 15.21
C ARG A 16 16.12 36.52 15.05
N TYR A 17 15.39 36.43 16.16
CA TYR A 17 13.97 36.77 16.21
C TYR A 17 13.82 38.31 16.32
N PRO A 18 13.03 38.97 15.45
CA PRO A 18 12.77 40.41 15.58
C PRO A 18 11.99 40.70 16.86
N GLN A 19 12.51 41.63 17.67
CA GLN A 19 11.86 42.09 18.90
C GLN A 19 10.73 43.06 18.58
N HIS A 20 9.51 42.56 18.37
CA HIS A 20 8.30 43.40 18.42
C HIS A 20 7.14 42.66 19.13
N ILE A 21 6.96 43.04 20.40
CA ILE A 21 5.76 43.08 21.27
C ILE A 21 4.78 41.87 21.27
N SER A 22 4.82 41.07 22.34
CA SER A 22 3.67 40.53 23.07
C SER A 22 4.16 39.91 24.40
N MET A 23 3.39 40.02 25.49
CA MET A 23 3.77 39.54 26.83
C MET A 23 4.15 38.05 26.82
N ALA A 24 5.25 37.69 27.48
CA ALA A 24 5.73 36.31 27.50
C ALA A 24 4.72 35.39 28.22
N PHE A 25 4.07 34.50 27.45
CA PHE A 25 3.12 33.51 27.99
C PHE A 25 3.75 32.67 29.10
N SER A 26 3.03 32.54 30.21
CA SER A 26 3.36 31.77 31.41
C SER A 26 2.30 30.70 31.70
N PHE A 27 2.56 29.80 32.64
CA PHE A 27 1.57 28.79 33.05
C PHE A 27 0.37 29.41 33.80
N ASP A 28 0.55 30.59 34.39
CA ASP A 28 -0.52 31.32 35.07
C ASP A 28 -1.57 31.83 34.07
N ASP A 29 -1.15 32.11 32.83
CA ASP A 29 -2.01 32.56 31.73
C ASP A 29 -2.87 31.42 31.14
N ILE A 30 -2.66 30.16 31.54
CA ILE A 30 -3.53 29.06 31.12
C ILE A 30 -4.90 29.22 31.81
N PRO A 31 -6.01 29.32 31.04
CA PRO A 31 -7.35 29.42 31.61
C PRO A 31 -7.77 28.14 32.33
N THR A 32 -8.84 28.20 33.12
CA THR A 32 -9.45 26.99 33.69
C THR A 32 -10.01 26.10 32.57
N LEU A 33 -9.71 24.81 32.66
CA LEU A 33 -10.03 23.76 31.68
C LEU A 33 -11.01 22.73 32.25
N ASP A 34 -11.81 23.09 33.25
CA ASP A 34 -12.84 22.24 33.85
C ASP A 34 -13.74 21.62 32.77
N GLY A 35 -13.91 20.30 32.81
CA GLY A 35 -14.72 19.55 31.85
C GLY A 35 -14.10 19.38 30.45
N LYS A 36 -12.89 19.92 30.21
CA LYS A 36 -12.14 19.68 28.98
C LYS A 36 -11.37 18.37 29.07
N VAL A 37 -11.17 17.75 27.91
CA VAL A 37 -10.47 16.47 27.77
C VAL A 37 -9.35 16.64 26.77
N ALA A 38 -8.15 16.19 27.14
CA ALA A 38 -6.95 16.28 26.32
C ALA A 38 -6.32 14.91 26.08
N ILE A 39 -5.72 14.71 24.91
CA ILE A 39 -4.77 13.63 24.64
C ILE A 39 -3.40 14.25 24.42
N VAL A 40 -2.40 13.81 25.20
CA VAL A 40 -1.00 14.22 25.02
C VAL A 40 -0.17 12.98 24.73
N THR A 41 0.47 12.95 23.55
CA THR A 41 1.35 11.84 23.16
C THR A 41 2.77 12.01 23.72
N GLY A 42 3.40 10.92 24.17
CA GLY A 42 4.80 10.94 24.64
C GLY A 42 5.02 11.80 25.90
N CYS A 43 4.09 11.70 26.85
CA CYS A 43 3.98 12.59 28.01
C CYS A 43 4.43 11.97 29.35
N ASN A 44 5.21 10.90 29.34
CA ASN A 44 5.73 10.30 30.56
C ASN A 44 7.03 10.99 31.06
N THR A 45 7.67 11.82 30.24
CA THR A 45 8.89 12.58 30.57
C THR A 45 8.95 13.88 29.77
N GLY A 46 9.88 14.78 30.12
CA GLY A 46 10.21 15.98 29.34
C GLY A 46 9.04 16.92 29.07
N ILE A 47 9.03 17.56 27.90
CA ILE A 47 8.03 18.57 27.49
C ILE A 47 6.60 18.01 27.60
N GLY A 48 6.37 16.79 27.12
CA GLY A 48 5.05 16.18 27.13
C GLY A 48 4.51 15.97 28.54
N LEU A 49 5.36 15.62 29.51
CA LEU A 49 4.97 15.51 30.92
C LEU A 49 4.57 16.86 31.50
N VAL A 50 5.36 17.91 31.23
CA VAL A 50 5.02 19.26 31.70
C VAL A 50 3.70 19.73 31.11
N THR A 51 3.46 19.48 29.81
CA THR A 51 2.17 19.79 29.18
C THR A 51 1.02 19.04 29.82
N ALA A 52 1.14 17.73 30.04
CA ALA A 52 0.10 16.95 30.71
C ALA A 52 -0.16 17.46 32.15
N ARG A 53 0.91 17.77 32.89
CA ARG A 53 0.87 18.31 34.26
C ARG A 53 0.12 19.63 34.32
N GLU A 54 0.51 20.62 33.52
CA GLU A 54 -0.09 21.96 33.58
C GLU A 54 -1.54 21.97 33.07
N LEU A 55 -1.90 21.14 32.08
CA LEU A 55 -3.30 20.96 31.68
C LEU A 55 -4.14 20.35 32.83
N ALA A 56 -3.62 19.34 33.52
CA ALA A 56 -4.33 18.68 34.62
C ALA A 56 -4.48 19.60 35.85
N LYS A 57 -3.45 20.39 36.20
CA LYS A 57 -3.53 21.41 37.27
C LYS A 57 -4.61 22.45 37.02
N LYS A 58 -4.94 22.71 35.75
CA LYS A 58 -5.97 23.66 35.34
C LYS A 58 -7.34 23.02 35.16
N GLY A 59 -7.56 21.77 35.59
CA GLY A 59 -8.88 21.13 35.59
C GLY A 59 -9.17 20.18 34.41
N CYS A 60 -8.21 19.96 33.51
CA CYS A 60 -8.42 19.11 32.33
C CYS A 60 -8.29 17.60 32.65
N HIS A 61 -9.17 16.76 32.10
CA HIS A 61 -8.95 15.31 32.06
C HIS A 61 -7.96 14.99 30.95
N VAL A 62 -6.75 14.60 31.32
CA VAL A 62 -5.65 14.34 30.38
C VAL A 62 -5.44 12.84 30.22
N ILE A 63 -5.63 12.34 29.00
CA ILE A 63 -5.20 11.00 28.56
C ILE A 63 -3.72 11.05 28.23
N MET A 64 -2.92 10.41 29.07
CA MET A 64 -1.50 10.24 28.89
C MET A 64 -1.22 9.08 27.93
N ALA A 65 -1.01 9.41 26.65
CA ALA A 65 -0.82 8.44 25.57
C ALA A 65 0.67 8.09 25.38
N ASN A 66 1.09 6.94 25.92
CA ASN A 66 2.47 6.47 25.81
C ASN A 66 2.61 4.95 26.01
N ARG A 67 3.83 4.42 25.87
CA ARG A 67 4.09 2.95 25.82
C ARG A 67 4.11 2.24 27.17
N SER A 68 4.56 2.91 28.24
CA SER A 68 4.84 2.22 29.51
C SER A 68 3.86 2.67 30.58
N ARG A 69 3.05 1.70 31.01
CA ARG A 69 2.13 1.86 32.14
C ARG A 69 2.89 2.21 33.40
N GLU A 70 4.03 1.57 33.64
CA GLU A 70 4.85 1.75 34.85
C GLU A 70 5.39 3.18 34.94
N LYS A 71 5.99 3.68 33.85
CA LYS A 71 6.51 5.05 33.80
C LYS A 71 5.39 6.09 33.90
N SER A 72 4.22 5.80 33.34
CA SER A 72 3.05 6.66 33.46
C SER A 72 2.50 6.69 34.87
N ALA A 73 2.42 5.53 35.54
CA ALA A 73 1.93 5.45 36.92
C ALA A 73 2.80 6.31 37.87
N ALA A 74 4.12 6.25 37.70
CA ALA A 74 5.05 7.10 38.47
C ALA A 74 4.84 8.59 38.17
N ALA A 75 4.65 8.96 36.90
CA ALA A 75 4.39 10.34 36.50
C ALA A 75 3.04 10.86 37.02
N ILE A 76 1.99 10.02 36.98
CA ILE A 76 0.66 10.34 37.50
C ILE A 76 0.72 10.59 39.01
N ALA A 77 1.43 9.73 39.75
CA ALA A 77 1.56 9.86 41.20
C ALA A 77 2.36 11.11 41.64
N ALA A 78 3.20 11.66 40.76
CA ALA A 78 4.05 12.82 41.04
C ALA A 78 3.39 14.17 40.70
N VAL A 79 2.16 14.16 40.18
CA VAL A 79 1.44 15.38 39.79
C VAL A 79 0.24 15.60 40.68
N ASP A 80 0.23 16.71 41.41
CA ASP A 80 -0.96 17.21 42.08
C ASP A 80 -1.96 17.68 41.03
N VAL A 81 -3.06 16.93 40.91
CA VAL A 81 -4.19 17.24 40.04
C VAL A 81 -5.24 18.07 40.79
N ALA A 82 -5.94 18.94 40.09
CA ALA A 82 -7.07 19.68 40.66
C ALA A 82 -8.24 18.73 40.99
N ASP A 83 -9.12 19.10 41.93
CA ASP A 83 -10.22 18.26 42.44
C ASP A 83 -11.15 17.66 41.36
N LYS A 84 -11.19 18.27 40.17
CA LYS A 84 -12.04 17.84 39.03
C LYS A 84 -11.27 17.32 37.83
N SER A 85 -9.94 17.22 37.89
CA SER A 85 -9.13 16.70 36.81
C SER A 85 -8.70 15.26 37.05
N LYS A 86 -8.24 14.61 35.97
CA LYS A 86 -7.78 13.23 36.01
C LYS A 86 -6.63 13.07 35.04
N LEU A 87 -5.53 12.48 35.50
CA LEU A 87 -4.49 11.95 34.62
C LEU A 87 -4.73 10.46 34.44
N GLU A 88 -4.97 10.05 33.20
CA GLU A 88 -5.30 8.67 32.86
C GLU A 88 -4.33 8.12 31.84
N PHE A 89 -3.70 6.99 32.17
CA PHE A 89 -2.86 6.27 31.22
C PHE A 89 -3.71 5.54 30.17
N LEU A 90 -3.34 5.68 28.91
CA LEU A 90 -3.80 4.82 27.83
C LEU A 90 -2.62 4.47 26.92
N GLU A 91 -2.47 3.17 26.63
CA GLU A 91 -1.31 2.65 25.92
C GLU A 91 -1.29 3.09 24.46
N LEU A 92 -0.18 3.69 24.03
CA LEU A 92 0.05 4.10 22.65
C LEU A 92 1.51 3.89 22.25
N ASN A 93 1.73 3.00 21.28
CA ASN A 93 3.00 2.79 20.60
C ASN A 93 2.95 3.38 19.19
N LEU A 94 3.56 4.54 19.00
CA LEU A 94 3.59 5.25 17.70
C LEU A 94 4.51 4.59 16.64
N LEU A 95 5.16 3.47 16.96
CA LEU A 95 5.85 2.63 15.97
C LEU A 95 4.94 1.54 15.37
N SER A 96 3.63 1.60 15.65
CA SER A 96 2.65 0.59 15.23
C SER A 96 1.31 1.26 14.96
N LEU A 97 0.87 1.32 13.70
CA LEU A 97 -0.46 1.85 13.35
C LEU A 97 -1.58 1.01 13.97
N ARG A 98 -1.36 -0.29 14.15
CA ARG A 98 -2.24 -1.15 14.94
C ARG A 98 -2.42 -0.62 16.37
N SER A 99 -1.34 -0.24 17.06
CA SER A 99 -1.43 0.36 18.39
C SER A 99 -2.15 1.71 18.37
N VAL A 100 -1.97 2.51 17.30
CA VAL A 100 -2.71 3.76 17.10
C VAL A 100 -4.22 3.51 17.02
N TYR A 101 -4.67 2.58 16.18
CA TYR A 101 -6.10 2.28 16.06
C TYR A 101 -6.68 1.63 17.32
N ALA A 102 -5.93 0.72 17.97
CA ALA A 102 -6.35 0.16 19.25
C ALA A 102 -6.51 1.24 20.34
N PHE A 103 -5.60 2.23 20.38
CA PHE A 103 -5.72 3.40 21.25
C PHE A 103 -6.98 4.20 20.92
N VAL A 104 -7.25 4.46 19.63
CA VAL A 104 -8.43 5.21 19.18
C VAL A 104 -9.72 4.50 19.59
N ASP A 105 -9.80 3.19 19.38
CA ASP A 105 -10.98 2.39 19.76
C ASP A 105 -11.17 2.37 21.27
N ALA A 106 -10.08 2.20 22.03
CA ALA A 106 -10.13 2.29 23.48
C ALA A 106 -10.55 3.69 23.97
N PHE A 107 -10.11 4.76 23.32
CA PHE A 107 -10.55 6.12 23.64
C PHE A 107 -12.03 6.33 23.31
N LYS A 108 -12.48 5.90 22.12
CA LYS A 108 -13.90 5.93 21.70
C LYS A 108 -14.80 5.20 22.68
N ALA A 109 -14.37 4.04 23.17
CA ALA A 109 -15.13 3.25 24.15
C ALA A 109 -15.39 3.99 25.48
N ARG A 110 -14.62 5.04 25.79
CA ARG A 110 -14.84 5.88 26.98
C ARG A 110 -15.99 6.88 26.82
N ASN A 111 -16.47 7.10 25.60
CA ASN A 111 -17.51 8.10 25.29
C ASN A 111 -17.19 9.50 25.84
N LEU A 112 -15.91 9.89 25.81
CA LEU A 112 -15.46 11.20 26.25
C LEU A 112 -15.41 12.18 25.06
N PRO A 113 -15.68 13.48 25.27
CA PRO A 113 -15.34 14.50 24.28
C PRO A 113 -13.81 14.60 24.13
N LEU A 114 -13.33 15.25 23.08
CA LEU A 114 -11.91 15.52 22.87
C LEU A 114 -11.72 16.96 22.44
N HIS A 115 -11.18 17.77 23.35
CA HIS A 115 -11.04 19.20 23.15
C HIS A 115 -9.62 19.58 22.73
N LEU A 116 -8.61 18.88 23.25
CA LEU A 116 -7.20 19.18 22.99
C LEU A 116 -6.47 17.91 22.52
N LEU A 117 -5.91 17.93 21.32
CA LEU A 117 -5.01 16.88 20.83
C LEU A 117 -3.60 17.44 20.66
N ILE A 118 -2.65 16.95 21.45
CA ILE A 118 -1.26 17.40 21.44
C ILE A 118 -0.40 16.27 20.88
N ASN A 119 -0.08 16.37 19.58
CA ASN A 119 0.83 15.48 18.86
C ASN A 119 2.29 15.85 19.20
N ASN A 120 2.71 15.51 20.42
CA ASN A 120 3.98 15.90 21.01
C ASN A 120 5.10 14.88 20.85
N ALA A 121 4.77 13.59 20.81
CA ALA A 121 5.80 12.55 20.81
C ALA A 121 6.77 12.67 19.62
N GLY A 122 8.01 12.24 19.80
CA GLY A 122 8.93 12.11 18.69
C GLY A 122 10.26 11.49 19.05
N ILE A 123 10.95 10.98 18.04
CA ILE A 123 12.31 10.48 18.13
C ILE A 123 13.22 11.24 17.16
N MET A 124 14.50 11.32 17.49
CA MET A 124 15.50 12.10 16.76
C MET A 124 16.81 11.33 16.69
N ASN A 125 17.39 11.28 15.50
CA ASN A 125 18.71 10.71 15.24
C ASN A 125 18.92 9.25 15.75
N PRO A 126 17.92 8.33 15.65
CA PRO A 126 18.17 6.93 15.94
C PRO A 126 19.01 6.28 14.82
N PRO A 127 19.64 5.12 15.07
CA PRO A 127 20.04 4.21 14.00
C PRO A 127 18.85 3.89 13.08
N PHE A 128 19.12 3.57 11.81
CA PHE A 128 18.05 3.19 10.89
C PHE A 128 17.28 1.98 11.42
N GLN A 129 15.96 2.11 11.49
CA GLN A 129 15.04 1.05 11.86
C GLN A 129 13.69 1.31 11.18
N LEU A 130 12.98 0.24 10.85
CA LEU A 130 11.59 0.32 10.38
C LEU A 130 10.61 0.13 11.55
N SER A 131 9.47 0.80 11.48
CA SER A 131 8.30 0.55 12.33
C SER A 131 7.71 -0.83 12.03
N GLU A 132 6.74 -1.26 12.85
CA GLU A 132 5.96 -2.49 12.56
C GLU A 132 5.29 -2.43 11.18
N ASP A 133 5.00 -1.22 10.70
CA ASP A 133 4.34 -0.95 9.42
C ASP A 133 5.32 -0.76 8.24
N GLY A 134 6.61 -1.05 8.43
CA GLY A 134 7.62 -0.98 7.36
C GLY A 134 8.05 0.45 6.97
N ILE A 135 7.83 1.44 7.83
CA ILE A 135 8.18 2.85 7.59
C ILE A 135 9.38 3.24 8.46
N GLU A 136 10.30 4.04 7.94
CA GLU A 136 11.43 4.54 8.74
C GLU A 136 10.97 5.17 10.06
N SER A 137 11.63 4.76 11.16
CA SER A 137 11.19 5.00 12.53
C SER A 137 10.89 6.46 12.90
N GLN A 138 11.71 7.43 12.45
CA GLN A 138 11.49 8.84 12.74
C GLN A 138 10.26 9.35 12.00
N PHE A 139 10.11 9.01 10.73
CA PHE A 139 8.94 9.41 9.95
C PHE A 139 7.65 8.74 10.45
N ALA A 140 7.72 7.45 10.78
CA ALA A 140 6.63 6.68 11.36
C ALA A 140 6.13 7.32 12.67
N THR A 141 7.04 7.54 13.62
CA THR A 141 6.70 8.05 14.96
C THR A 141 6.30 9.52 14.94
N ASN A 142 7.07 10.36 14.25
CA ASN A 142 6.91 11.82 14.37
C ASN A 142 5.72 12.32 13.54
N HIS A 143 5.40 11.65 12.44
CA HIS A 143 4.43 12.10 11.45
C HIS A 143 3.30 11.09 11.19
N VAL A 144 3.60 9.92 10.63
CA VAL A 144 2.56 8.99 10.12
C VAL A 144 1.59 8.54 11.22
N ALA A 145 2.11 8.14 12.38
CA ALA A 145 1.27 7.70 13.49
C ALA A 145 0.41 8.84 14.08
N HIS A 146 0.93 10.08 14.11
CA HIS A 146 0.16 11.25 14.56
C HIS A 146 -0.89 11.68 13.53
N HIS A 147 -0.58 11.57 12.24
CA HIS A 147 -1.54 11.80 11.17
C HIS A 147 -2.72 10.83 11.32
N ALA A 148 -2.44 9.52 11.38
CA ALA A 148 -3.47 8.48 11.52
C ALA A 148 -4.30 8.68 12.81
N LEU A 149 -3.64 8.96 13.93
CA LEU A 149 -4.29 9.24 15.21
C LEU A 149 -5.26 10.43 15.10
N THR A 150 -4.79 11.53 14.51
CA THR A 150 -5.57 12.77 14.39
C THR A 150 -6.77 12.58 13.47
N VAL A 151 -6.57 11.98 12.30
CA VAL A 151 -7.66 11.72 11.34
C VAL A 151 -8.72 10.80 11.95
N ALA A 152 -8.31 9.75 12.66
CA ALA A 152 -9.24 8.80 13.27
C ALA A 152 -10.03 9.38 14.46
N LEU A 153 -9.50 10.42 15.11
CA LEU A 153 -10.14 11.18 16.20
C LEU A 153 -10.87 12.44 15.71
N LEU A 154 -10.69 12.83 14.44
CA LEU A 154 -11.22 14.06 13.88
C LEU A 154 -12.74 14.22 14.07
N PRO A 155 -13.59 13.18 13.89
CA PRO A 155 -15.02 13.30 14.16
C PRO A 155 -15.35 13.70 15.61
N ILE A 156 -14.55 13.23 16.59
CA ILE A 156 -14.76 13.56 18.01
C ILE A 156 -14.29 15.00 18.29
N LEU A 157 -13.17 15.41 17.69
CA LEU A 157 -12.66 16.78 17.76
C LEU A 157 -13.66 17.78 17.16
N GLU A 158 -14.28 17.44 16.03
CA GLU A 158 -15.33 18.25 15.39
C GLU A 158 -16.58 18.33 16.28
N ALA A 159 -17.04 17.20 16.84
CA ALA A 159 -18.18 17.17 17.75
C ALA A 159 -17.94 17.91 19.09
N SER A 160 -16.67 18.04 19.49
CA SER A 160 -16.26 18.69 20.74
C SER A 160 -15.82 20.15 20.55
N ALA A 161 -16.09 20.74 19.37
CA ALA A 161 -15.69 22.10 19.07
C ALA A 161 -16.25 23.11 20.11
N PRO A 162 -15.48 24.14 20.52
CA PRO A 162 -14.16 24.49 20.05
C PRO A 162 -13.08 23.50 20.51
N SER A 163 -12.28 23.02 19.56
CA SER A 163 -11.20 22.06 19.80
C SER A 163 -9.90 22.49 19.11
N ARG A 164 -8.77 21.99 19.62
CA ARG A 164 -7.42 22.40 19.21
C ARG A 164 -6.52 21.21 18.99
N ILE A 165 -5.80 21.24 17.87
CA ILE A 165 -4.84 20.23 17.45
C ILE A 165 -3.47 20.90 17.34
N VAL A 166 -2.55 20.50 18.22
CA VAL A 166 -1.19 21.02 18.28
C VAL A 166 -0.23 20.00 17.71
N VAL A 167 0.50 20.37 16.66
CA VAL A 167 1.41 19.48 15.93
C VAL A 167 2.85 19.88 16.19
N VAL A 168 3.61 19.08 16.94
CA VAL A 168 4.99 19.45 17.31
C VAL A 168 5.96 19.19 16.16
N SER A 169 6.47 20.30 15.61
CA SER A 169 7.55 20.36 14.62
C SER A 169 8.88 20.79 15.29
N SER A 170 9.83 21.32 14.52
CA SER A 170 11.15 21.76 14.98
C SER A 170 11.81 22.69 13.97
N SER A 171 12.71 23.57 14.40
CA SER A 171 13.64 24.28 13.51
C SER A 171 14.47 23.35 12.62
N ALA A 172 14.60 22.06 12.98
CA ALA A 172 15.19 21.02 12.15
C ALA A 172 14.46 20.79 10.81
N HIS A 173 13.22 21.26 10.63
CA HIS A 173 12.55 21.24 9.32
C HIS A 173 13.36 21.99 8.23
N ASN A 174 14.27 22.89 8.63
CA ASN A 174 15.22 23.55 7.72
C ASN A 174 16.32 22.63 7.17
N MET A 175 16.51 21.46 7.77
CA MET A 175 17.46 20.42 7.37
C MET A 175 16.84 19.37 6.44
N ALA A 176 15.55 19.52 6.10
CA ALA A 176 14.83 18.60 5.23
C ALA A 176 15.46 18.52 3.83
N PRO A 177 15.30 17.37 3.11
CA PRO A 177 15.74 17.22 1.73
C PRO A 177 15.23 18.36 0.82
N ARG A 178 16.02 18.76 -0.16
CA ARG A 178 15.65 19.78 -1.15
C ARG A 178 15.44 19.12 -2.52
N PRO A 179 14.57 19.68 -3.39
CA PRO A 179 13.87 20.96 -3.24
C PRO A 179 12.52 20.87 -2.48
N THR A 180 11.88 19.71 -2.45
CA THR A 180 10.48 19.51 -2.01
C THR A 180 10.29 19.46 -0.50
N GLY A 181 11.35 19.18 0.29
CA GLY A 181 11.24 18.93 1.72
C GLY A 181 11.09 17.44 2.08
N LEU A 182 10.76 16.57 1.12
CA LEU A 182 10.47 15.16 1.38
C LEU A 182 11.21 14.26 0.39
N ASP A 183 11.74 13.14 0.87
CA ASP A 183 12.29 12.05 0.05
C ASP A 183 11.53 10.75 0.36
N LEU A 184 10.27 10.70 -0.06
CA LEU A 184 9.39 9.55 0.20
C LEU A 184 9.82 8.30 -0.58
N ALA A 185 10.43 8.49 -1.76
CA ALA A 185 10.87 7.38 -2.62
C ALA A 185 11.99 6.54 -1.98
N ASN A 186 12.89 7.19 -1.22
CA ASN A 186 13.99 6.52 -0.55
C ASN A 186 13.81 6.43 0.97
N LEU A 187 12.61 6.77 1.48
CA LEU A 187 12.36 6.89 2.92
C LEU A 187 12.80 5.65 3.71
N ASN A 188 12.54 4.47 3.15
CA ASN A 188 12.79 3.18 3.78
C ASN A 188 14.10 2.51 3.32
N ASP A 189 14.97 3.21 2.57
CA ASP A 189 16.24 2.67 2.09
C ASP A 189 17.37 2.91 3.13
N PRO A 190 17.91 1.85 3.77
CA PRO A 190 18.98 2.00 4.75
C PRO A 190 20.27 2.60 4.18
N SER A 191 20.53 2.42 2.87
CA SER A 191 21.73 2.96 2.20
C SER A 191 21.68 4.47 1.98
N LYS A 192 20.47 5.04 1.98
CA LYS A 192 20.22 6.49 1.79
C LYS A 192 20.02 7.22 3.10
N TYR A 193 19.82 6.49 4.20
CA TYR A 193 19.46 7.05 5.49
C TYR A 193 20.49 8.08 5.99
N ALA A 194 20.02 9.32 6.11
CA ALA A 194 20.75 10.40 6.75
C ALA A 194 19.92 10.90 7.94
N SER A 195 20.27 10.43 9.14
CA SER A 195 19.48 10.58 10.36
C SER A 195 18.94 12.00 10.61
N TRP A 196 19.75 13.03 10.44
CA TRP A 196 19.34 14.44 10.58
C TRP A 196 18.44 14.95 9.46
N LYS A 197 18.66 14.51 8.22
CA LYS A 197 17.78 14.86 7.08
C LYS A 197 16.42 14.19 7.23
N TRP A 198 16.38 12.93 7.67
CA TRP A 198 15.14 12.19 7.94
C TRP A 198 14.39 12.79 9.13
N TYR A 199 15.11 13.23 10.15
CA TYR A 199 14.51 14.01 11.22
C TYR A 199 13.88 15.30 10.66
N GLY A 200 14.64 16.07 9.87
CA GLY A 200 14.16 17.29 9.24
C GLY A 200 12.92 17.07 8.36
N GLN A 201 12.90 16.01 7.55
CA GLN A 201 11.75 15.68 6.71
C GLN A 201 10.52 15.30 7.54
N SER A 202 10.69 14.58 8.65
CA SER A 202 9.57 14.27 9.56
C SER A 202 8.98 15.53 10.20
N LYS A 203 9.80 16.57 10.41
CA LYS A 203 9.37 17.84 11.03
C LYS A 203 8.77 18.82 10.02
N ILE A 204 9.23 18.83 8.77
CA ILE A 204 8.55 19.58 7.70
C ILE A 204 7.20 18.94 7.34
N ALA A 205 7.12 17.60 7.37
CA ALA A 205 5.89 16.84 7.21
C ALA A 205 4.79 17.24 8.22
N ASN A 206 5.17 17.54 9.47
CA ASN A 206 4.23 18.04 10.49
C ASN A 206 3.69 19.46 10.20
N ILE A 207 4.47 20.31 9.53
CA ILE A 207 4.02 21.64 9.09
C ILE A 207 3.02 21.49 7.93
N PHE A 208 3.37 20.66 6.95
CA PHE A 208 2.48 20.31 5.84
C PHE A 208 1.14 19.76 6.36
N PHE A 209 1.19 18.84 7.32
CA PHE A 209 0.01 18.29 7.97
C PHE A 209 -0.90 19.35 8.59
N ALA A 210 -0.35 20.24 9.43
CA ALA A 210 -1.16 21.26 10.10
C ALA A 210 -1.86 22.22 9.10
N ARG A 211 -1.13 22.60 8.04
CA ARG A 211 -1.65 23.46 6.97
C ARG A 211 -2.74 22.78 6.16
N GLU A 212 -2.50 21.53 5.76
CA GLU A 212 -3.44 20.80 4.93
C GLU A 212 -4.69 20.39 5.70
N LEU A 213 -4.59 19.98 6.98
CA LEU A 213 -5.79 19.76 7.82
C LEU A 213 -6.64 21.02 7.88
N SER A 214 -6.00 22.15 8.13
CA SER A 214 -6.67 23.45 8.21
C SER A 214 -7.39 23.79 6.90
N ARG A 215 -6.73 23.57 5.77
CA ARG A 215 -7.32 23.76 4.43
C ARG A 215 -8.54 22.86 4.22
N GLN A 216 -8.47 21.60 4.65
CA GLN A 216 -9.57 20.64 4.48
C GLN A 216 -10.76 20.93 5.40
N LEU A 217 -10.51 21.32 6.65
CA LEU A 217 -11.56 21.77 7.55
C LEU A 217 -12.29 22.99 7.00
N ALA A 218 -11.53 23.97 6.49
CA ALA A 218 -12.10 25.14 5.82
C ALA A 218 -12.93 24.76 4.58
N ALA A 219 -12.42 23.87 3.74
CA ALA A 219 -13.14 23.38 2.55
C ALA A 219 -14.44 22.64 2.90
N ARG A 220 -14.49 21.95 4.05
CA ARG A 220 -15.68 21.27 4.59
C ARG A 220 -16.59 22.21 5.39
N ASN A 221 -16.26 23.50 5.49
CA ASN A 221 -16.95 24.49 6.32
C ASN A 221 -17.07 24.08 7.80
N VAL A 222 -16.09 23.32 8.30
CA VAL A 222 -15.97 22.98 9.72
C VAL A 222 -15.37 24.19 10.44
N LYS A 223 -16.08 24.71 11.43
CA LYS A 223 -15.66 25.88 12.22
C LYS A 223 -15.18 25.47 13.60
N ASN A 224 -14.35 26.32 14.21
CA ASN A 224 -13.89 26.19 15.61
C ASN A 224 -13.02 24.95 15.90
N VAL A 225 -12.38 24.37 14.89
CA VAL A 225 -11.35 23.32 15.05
C VAL A 225 -10.01 23.88 14.59
N TYR A 226 -9.18 24.28 15.54
CA TYR A 226 -7.93 25.01 15.27
C TYR A 226 -6.75 24.07 15.18
N VAL A 227 -5.96 24.15 14.11
CA VAL A 227 -4.83 23.24 13.86
C VAL A 227 -3.58 24.04 13.57
N ASN A 228 -2.56 23.90 14.40
CA ASN A 228 -1.35 24.69 14.27
C ASN A 228 -0.09 23.87 14.59
N ALA A 229 1.00 24.20 13.92
CA ALA A 229 2.30 23.58 14.14
C ALA A 229 3.16 24.42 15.10
N VAL A 230 3.97 23.77 15.93
CA VAL A 230 4.80 24.46 16.94
C VAL A 230 6.23 23.94 16.96
N HIS A 231 7.18 24.84 17.17
CA HIS A 231 8.55 24.51 17.57
C HIS A 231 8.74 24.86 19.04
N PRO A 232 9.05 23.87 19.91
CA PRO A 232 9.15 24.10 21.35
C PRO A 232 10.49 24.74 21.78
N GLY A 233 11.44 24.96 20.87
CA GLY A 233 12.79 25.43 21.21
C GLY A 233 13.80 24.30 21.44
N VAL A 234 15.02 24.64 21.84
CA VAL A 234 16.09 23.65 22.08
C VAL A 234 16.04 23.18 23.53
N VAL A 235 15.17 22.24 23.81
CA VAL A 235 14.83 21.82 25.20
C VAL A 235 15.72 20.67 25.68
N LYS A 236 16.08 20.65 26.98
CA LYS A 236 16.61 19.45 27.66
C LYS A 236 15.59 18.31 27.56
N THR A 237 15.79 17.38 26.64
CA THR A 237 14.92 16.20 26.49
C THR A 237 15.74 14.92 26.49
N GLU A 238 15.12 13.82 26.92
CA GLU A 238 15.65 12.44 26.85
C GLU A 238 15.86 11.93 25.40
N LEU A 239 15.65 12.76 24.37
CA LEU A 239 15.84 12.42 22.95
C LEU A 239 17.31 12.17 22.54
N VAL A 240 18.28 12.29 23.46
CA VAL A 240 19.73 12.20 23.18
C VAL A 240 20.29 10.78 23.39
N ARG A 241 19.45 9.78 23.66
CA ARG A 241 19.81 8.38 23.99
C ARG A 241 20.90 7.73 23.12
N HIS A 242 21.01 8.11 21.84
CA HIS A 242 21.93 7.49 20.87
C HIS A 242 23.13 8.38 20.45
N THR A 243 23.48 9.40 21.24
CA THR A 243 24.51 10.38 20.86
C THR A 243 25.84 10.13 21.56
N PHE A 244 26.95 10.19 20.80
CA PHE A 244 28.33 10.03 21.28
C PHE A 244 28.65 11.02 22.41
N TRP A 245 29.34 10.55 23.46
CA TRP A 245 29.51 11.25 24.74
C TRP A 245 30.13 12.66 24.65
N LEU A 246 31.01 12.91 23.68
CA LEU A 246 31.65 14.22 23.47
C LEU A 246 30.66 15.27 22.94
N LEU A 247 29.66 14.83 22.17
CA LEU A 247 28.61 15.69 21.63
C LEU A 247 27.51 15.97 22.68
N LYS A 248 27.33 15.05 23.64
CA LYS A 248 26.48 15.22 24.84
C LYS A 248 26.97 16.38 25.72
N TRP A 249 28.28 16.62 25.77
CA TRP A 249 28.91 17.74 26.49
C TRP A 249 28.82 19.07 25.72
N LEU A 250 28.84 19.05 24.39
CA LEU A 250 28.71 20.26 23.54
C LEU A 250 27.26 20.77 23.42
N LEU A 251 26.28 19.85 23.43
CA LEU A 251 24.86 20.19 23.36
C LEU A 251 24.29 20.72 24.69
N SER A 252 25.03 20.61 25.81
CA SER A 252 24.57 21.06 27.12
C SER A 252 24.61 22.59 27.33
N TRP A 253 25.20 23.34 26.40
CA TRP A 253 25.35 24.80 26.49
C TRP A 253 24.24 25.62 25.82
N PHE A 254 23.29 24.99 25.13
CA PHE A 254 22.26 25.69 24.34
C PHE A 254 20.83 25.28 24.73
N GLN A 255 20.64 24.87 25.98
CA GLN A 255 19.43 24.18 26.43
C GLN A 255 18.48 25.11 27.20
N ILE A 256 17.20 25.14 26.82
CA ILE A 256 16.10 25.68 27.65
C ILE A 256 15.48 24.56 28.51
N ASP A 257 14.91 24.89 29.66
CA ASP A 257 14.29 23.91 30.54
C ASP A 257 12.98 23.35 29.95
N ALA A 258 12.59 22.14 30.36
CA ALA A 258 11.39 21.47 29.85
C ALA A 258 10.12 22.31 30.01
N ASP A 259 10.07 23.10 31.09
CA ASP A 259 8.99 24.03 31.39
C ASP A 259 8.92 25.15 30.35
N ASP A 260 10.05 25.75 29.95
CA ASP A 260 10.07 26.74 28.87
C ASP A 260 9.69 26.13 27.51
N GLY A 261 10.10 24.88 27.28
CA GLY A 261 9.76 24.12 26.08
C GLY A 261 8.25 23.85 25.92
N ALA A 262 7.55 23.68 27.03
CA ALA A 262 6.11 23.39 27.03
C ALA A 262 5.25 24.64 26.78
N LYS A 263 5.79 25.85 27.01
CA LYS A 263 5.02 27.11 26.91
C LYS A 263 4.41 27.33 25.54
N THR A 264 5.15 27.14 24.45
CA THR A 264 4.60 27.36 23.09
C THR A 264 3.47 26.39 22.77
N GLN A 265 3.60 25.10 23.10
CA GLN A 265 2.53 24.14 22.81
C GLN A 265 1.31 24.31 23.74
N LEU A 266 1.53 24.73 24.99
CA LEU A 266 0.45 25.11 25.90
C LEU A 266 -0.27 26.37 25.42
N TYR A 267 0.45 27.41 24.99
CA TYR A 267 -0.14 28.63 24.43
C TYR A 267 -1.07 28.30 23.25
N VAL A 268 -0.58 27.52 22.28
CA VAL A 268 -1.39 27.13 21.12
C VAL A 268 -2.57 26.25 21.55
N ALA A 269 -2.37 25.38 22.55
CA ALA A 269 -3.44 24.52 23.08
C ALA A 269 -4.47 25.27 23.94
N THR A 270 -4.18 26.42 24.56
CA THR A 270 -5.07 26.98 25.59
C THR A 270 -5.35 28.48 25.49
N SER A 271 -4.49 29.29 24.85
CA SER A 271 -4.67 30.76 24.80
C SER A 271 -5.87 31.16 23.93
N ASN A 272 -6.73 32.07 24.42
CA ASN A 272 -7.84 32.60 23.64
C ASN A 272 -7.38 33.33 22.36
N ASP A 273 -6.13 33.83 22.33
CA ASP A 273 -5.55 34.49 21.15
C ASP A 273 -5.68 33.64 19.87
N VAL A 274 -5.53 32.32 19.96
CA VAL A 274 -5.66 31.41 18.80
C VAL A 274 -7.07 31.47 18.20
N VAL A 275 -8.08 31.59 19.05
CA VAL A 275 -9.50 31.68 18.66
C VAL A 275 -9.81 33.10 18.21
N ASP A 276 -9.41 34.10 18.98
CA ASP A 276 -9.70 35.52 18.74
C ASP A 276 -9.07 36.03 17.43
N ASN A 277 -7.91 35.49 17.06
CA ASN A 277 -7.23 35.80 15.79
C ASN A 277 -7.50 34.78 14.67
N ASP A 278 -8.36 33.79 14.90
CA ASP A 278 -8.72 32.74 13.94
C ASP A 278 -7.50 32.03 13.30
N TRP A 279 -6.52 31.64 14.12
CA TRP A 279 -5.27 31.08 13.62
C TRP A 279 -5.41 29.60 13.24
N HIS A 280 -5.31 29.34 11.95
CA HIS A 280 -5.29 28.01 11.34
C HIS A 280 -4.05 27.82 10.45
N GLY A 281 -3.43 26.64 10.51
CA GLY A 281 -2.29 26.25 9.68
C GLY A 281 -1.01 27.06 9.97
N GLN A 282 -0.95 27.74 11.11
CA GLN A 282 0.15 28.62 11.47
C GLN A 282 1.32 27.85 12.10
N TYR A 283 2.49 28.47 12.09
CA TYR A 283 3.71 27.94 12.69
C TYR A 283 4.22 28.88 13.79
N PHE A 284 4.34 28.35 15.01
CA PHE A 284 4.80 29.09 16.17
C PHE A 284 6.20 28.67 16.61
N VAL A 285 7.01 29.62 17.04
CA VAL A 285 8.37 29.41 17.59
C VAL A 285 8.38 29.73 19.09
N PRO A 286 9.50 29.48 19.82
CA PRO A 286 9.60 29.73 21.25
C PRO A 286 9.15 31.14 21.67
N ILE A 287 8.56 31.18 22.86
CA ILE A 287 7.77 32.28 23.41
C ILE A 287 6.57 32.61 22.50
N ALA A 288 5.84 31.58 22.08
CA ALA A 288 4.51 31.70 21.48
C ALA A 288 4.41 32.67 20.28
N THR A 289 5.50 32.87 19.55
CA THR A 289 5.55 33.88 18.48
C THR A 289 5.25 33.25 17.13
N LEU A 290 4.40 33.89 16.33
CA LEU A 290 4.19 33.51 14.94
C LEU A 290 5.47 33.67 14.12
N SER A 291 5.79 32.70 13.27
CA SER A 291 6.98 32.74 12.43
C SER A 291 6.74 32.13 11.07
N GLU A 292 7.48 32.61 10.08
CA GLU A 292 7.51 31.97 8.78
C GLU A 292 8.38 30.70 8.78
N THR A 293 8.00 29.77 7.92
CA THR A 293 8.76 28.54 7.65
C THR A 293 9.67 28.75 6.45
N ASN A 294 10.54 27.79 6.15
CA ASN A 294 11.23 27.83 4.86
C ASN A 294 10.26 27.70 3.66
N LYS A 295 10.71 28.12 2.47
CA LYS A 295 9.91 28.09 1.24
C LYS A 295 9.39 26.70 0.85
N ALA A 296 10.13 25.62 1.14
CA ALA A 296 9.69 24.27 0.81
C ALA A 296 8.43 23.90 1.60
N ALA A 297 8.36 24.30 2.88
CA ALA A 297 7.21 24.04 3.75
C ALA A 297 5.93 24.78 3.30
N LEU A 298 6.04 25.78 2.42
CA LEU A 298 4.91 26.56 1.89
C LEU A 298 4.28 25.94 0.62
N ASN A 299 4.81 24.82 0.11
CA ASN A 299 4.28 24.19 -1.09
C ASN A 299 2.95 23.45 -0.79
N PRO A 300 1.80 23.90 -1.34
CA PRO A 300 0.50 23.28 -1.07
C PRO A 300 0.35 21.91 -1.74
N ASP A 301 1.02 21.65 -2.86
CA ASP A 301 0.91 20.39 -3.59
C ASP A 301 1.55 19.26 -2.78
N VAL A 302 2.76 19.50 -2.24
CA VAL A 302 3.45 18.55 -1.36
C VAL A 302 2.65 18.29 -0.08
N ALA A 303 1.97 19.31 0.44
CA ALA A 303 1.12 19.16 1.63
C ALA A 303 -0.11 18.29 1.36
N LYS A 304 -0.73 18.47 0.18
CA LYS A 304 -1.85 17.66 -0.29
C LYS A 304 -1.44 16.20 -0.54
N ASP A 305 -0.32 15.98 -1.22
CA ASP A 305 0.21 14.65 -1.53
C ASP A 305 0.53 13.86 -0.25
N LEU A 306 0.97 14.54 0.81
CA LEU A 306 1.29 13.93 2.09
C LEU A 306 0.05 13.65 2.96
N TRP A 307 -1.06 14.34 2.72
CA TRP A 307 -2.24 14.30 3.59
C TRP A 307 -3.16 13.12 3.33
N ASP A 308 -3.30 12.74 2.08
CA ASP A 308 -4.28 11.75 1.70
C ASP A 308 -3.89 10.37 2.33
N PRO A 309 -4.77 9.73 3.15
CA PRO A 309 -4.54 8.36 3.65
C PRO A 309 -4.26 7.36 2.52
N SER A 310 -4.69 7.77 1.33
CA SER A 310 -4.25 7.31 0.06
C SER A 310 -3.13 8.26 -0.39
N THR A 311 -1.85 7.86 -0.34
CA THR A 311 -0.90 8.39 -1.36
C THR A 311 -1.26 7.83 -2.74
N LEU A 312 -2.55 7.66 -2.98
CA LEU A 312 -3.26 7.06 -4.07
C LEU A 312 -4.24 8.12 -4.58
N HIS A 313 -3.75 9.20 -5.16
CA HIS A 313 -4.67 10.01 -5.94
C HIS A 313 -5.21 9.14 -7.08
N ALA A 314 -6.54 9.08 -7.18
CA ALA A 314 -7.16 8.74 -8.44
C ALA A 314 -6.52 9.61 -9.51
N PHE A 315 -6.42 9.08 -10.72
CA PHE A 315 -5.90 9.86 -11.82
C PHE A 315 -6.61 11.22 -11.92
N SER A 316 -5.82 12.26 -12.18
CA SER A 316 -6.34 13.49 -12.76
C SER A 316 -7.09 13.18 -14.06
N ALA A 317 -7.91 14.14 -14.51
CA ALA A 317 -8.62 14.01 -15.77
C ALA A 317 -7.67 13.75 -16.95
N ASP A 318 -6.51 14.44 -16.98
CA ASP A 318 -5.51 14.30 -18.04
C ASP A 318 -4.80 12.94 -18.00
N GLU A 319 -4.41 12.46 -16.81
CA GLU A 319 -3.82 11.12 -16.65
C GLU A 319 -4.81 10.02 -17.08
N LEU A 320 -6.08 10.13 -16.66
CA LEU A 320 -7.11 9.17 -17.04
C LEU A 320 -7.38 9.22 -18.55
N ALA A 321 -7.40 10.41 -19.14
CA ALA A 321 -7.54 10.58 -20.60
C ALA A 321 -6.36 9.95 -21.35
N ALA A 322 -5.13 10.15 -20.88
CA ALA A 322 -3.93 9.55 -21.46
C ALA A 322 -3.97 8.01 -21.37
N VAL A 323 -4.40 7.46 -20.24
CA VAL A 323 -4.61 6.01 -20.07
C VAL A 323 -5.67 5.51 -21.04
N ARG A 324 -6.86 6.12 -21.08
CA ARG A 324 -7.98 5.65 -21.90
C ARG A 324 -7.73 5.79 -23.41
N ALA A 325 -6.90 6.76 -23.82
CA ALA A 325 -6.47 6.89 -25.22
C ALA A 325 -5.74 5.64 -25.75
N GLU A 326 -5.12 4.85 -24.86
CA GLU A 326 -4.45 3.60 -25.21
C GLU A 326 -5.40 2.41 -25.33
N PHE A 327 -6.71 2.57 -25.04
CA PHE A 327 -7.73 1.52 -25.12
C PHE A 327 -8.86 1.92 -26.09
N PRO A 328 -8.73 1.67 -27.40
CA PRO A 328 -9.69 2.14 -28.41
C PRO A 328 -11.13 1.68 -28.18
N SER A 329 -11.32 0.51 -27.56
CA SER A 329 -12.65 -0.02 -27.26
C SER A 329 -13.43 0.85 -26.27
N LEU A 330 -12.76 1.60 -25.39
CA LEU A 330 -13.41 2.48 -24.40
C LEU A 330 -13.96 3.78 -25.00
N SER A 331 -13.56 4.13 -26.22
CA SER A 331 -13.96 5.35 -26.92
C SER A 331 -15.16 5.16 -27.85
N ILE A 332 -15.72 3.94 -27.91
CA ILE A 332 -16.89 3.65 -28.73
C ILE A 332 -18.12 4.36 -28.12
N PRO A 333 -18.96 5.06 -28.91
CA PRO A 333 -20.17 5.69 -28.39
C PRO A 333 -21.12 4.67 -27.74
N ASN A 334 -21.71 5.02 -26.59
CA ASN A 334 -22.57 4.15 -25.78
C ASN A 334 -21.92 2.81 -25.39
N GLN A 335 -20.59 2.78 -25.28
CA GLN A 335 -19.88 1.59 -24.86
C GLN A 335 -20.29 1.16 -23.45
N THR A 336 -20.31 -0.16 -23.24
CA THR A 336 -20.50 -0.76 -21.91
C THR A 336 -19.44 -0.26 -20.93
N ILE A 337 -19.86 0.08 -19.70
CA ILE A 337 -18.93 0.36 -18.61
C ILE A 337 -18.36 -0.98 -18.14
N PHE A 338 -17.13 -1.29 -18.56
CA PHE A 338 -16.48 -2.57 -18.26
C PHE A 338 -15.95 -2.61 -16.83
N MET A 339 -16.56 -3.45 -15.98
CA MET A 339 -16.12 -3.76 -14.62
C MET A 339 -16.00 -5.28 -14.42
N ASP A 340 -15.49 -5.98 -15.45
CA ASP A 340 -15.16 -7.41 -15.45
C ASP A 340 -13.72 -7.68 -15.92
N ASN A 341 -12.76 -6.86 -15.49
CA ASN A 341 -11.36 -7.01 -15.92
C ASN A 341 -10.77 -8.41 -15.63
N ALA A 342 -11.14 -9.03 -14.50
CA ALA A 342 -10.75 -10.40 -14.16
C ALA A 342 -11.33 -11.48 -15.10
N GLY A 343 -12.37 -11.16 -15.87
CA GLY A 343 -12.89 -11.99 -16.96
C GLY A 343 -12.12 -11.82 -18.27
N GLY A 344 -11.61 -10.61 -18.52
CA GLY A 344 -10.74 -10.24 -19.63
C GLY A 344 -10.60 -8.72 -19.70
N SER A 345 -9.39 -8.23 -19.95
CA SER A 345 -9.13 -6.79 -20.04
C SER A 345 -9.38 -6.27 -21.45
N GLN A 346 -9.64 -4.98 -21.58
CA GLN A 346 -9.58 -4.31 -22.88
C GLN A 346 -8.15 -4.33 -23.45
N VAL A 347 -8.02 -4.39 -24.78
CA VAL A 347 -6.73 -4.55 -25.46
C VAL A 347 -6.11 -3.19 -25.75
N LEU A 348 -4.81 -3.06 -25.49
CA LEU A 348 -4.03 -1.86 -25.81
C LEU A 348 -3.94 -1.63 -27.33
N LYS A 349 -4.04 -0.37 -27.75
CA LYS A 349 -3.83 0.06 -29.14
C LYS A 349 -2.48 -0.42 -29.67
N ARG A 350 -1.41 -0.22 -28.89
CA ARG A 350 -0.02 -0.62 -29.23
C ARG A 350 0.15 -2.12 -29.48
N VAL A 351 -0.64 -2.94 -28.80
CA VAL A 351 -0.64 -4.39 -28.99
C VAL A 351 -1.33 -4.72 -30.31
N ALA A 352 -2.52 -4.17 -30.54
CA ALA A 352 -3.28 -4.42 -31.77
C ALA A 352 -2.51 -3.96 -33.03
N ASP A 353 -1.90 -2.77 -32.98
CA ASP A 353 -1.10 -2.22 -34.08
C ASP A 353 0.07 -3.14 -34.46
N ARG A 354 0.77 -3.70 -33.47
CA ARG A 354 1.89 -4.63 -33.70
C ARG A 354 1.46 -5.96 -34.28
N VAL A 355 0.33 -6.51 -33.82
CA VAL A 355 -0.22 -7.74 -34.42
C VAL A 355 -0.55 -7.49 -35.89
N TYR A 356 -1.22 -6.38 -36.19
CA TYR A 356 -1.51 -5.96 -37.56
C TYR A 356 -0.23 -5.78 -38.39
N GLU A 357 0.77 -5.10 -37.85
CA GLU A 357 2.06 -4.89 -38.50
C GLU A 357 2.73 -6.22 -38.83
N TYR A 358 2.81 -7.15 -37.87
CA TYR A 358 3.43 -8.45 -38.11
C TYR A 358 2.73 -9.21 -39.23
N MET A 359 1.40 -9.29 -39.16
CA MET A 359 0.59 -10.01 -40.15
C MET A 359 0.73 -9.43 -41.56
N THR A 360 0.89 -8.11 -41.68
CA THR A 360 0.96 -7.43 -42.99
C THR A 360 2.38 -7.30 -43.55
N THR A 361 3.42 -7.53 -42.74
CA THR A 361 4.81 -7.29 -43.15
C THR A 361 5.76 -8.49 -43.02
N THR A 362 5.58 -9.34 -42.01
CA THR A 362 6.57 -10.39 -41.65
C THR A 362 5.94 -11.77 -41.40
N SER A 363 4.76 -12.03 -41.94
CA SER A 363 4.05 -13.31 -41.78
C SER A 363 4.71 -14.42 -42.62
N VAL A 364 5.82 -14.96 -42.12
CA VAL A 364 6.61 -16.03 -42.75
C VAL A 364 7.16 -17.00 -41.71
N GLN A 365 7.56 -18.20 -42.14
CA GLN A 365 8.19 -19.18 -41.27
C GLN A 365 9.61 -18.75 -40.86
N LEU A 366 9.97 -19.01 -39.61
CA LEU A 366 11.27 -18.69 -39.05
C LEU A 366 12.38 -19.65 -39.55
N GLY A 367 13.63 -19.19 -39.51
CA GLY A 367 14.82 -20.04 -39.74
C GLY A 367 15.35 -20.07 -41.18
N ALA A 368 14.70 -19.39 -42.13
CA ALA A 368 15.24 -19.20 -43.47
C ALA A 368 16.18 -17.98 -43.54
N SER A 369 17.11 -17.99 -44.51
CA SER A 369 18.18 -16.98 -44.66
C SER A 369 17.76 -15.68 -45.37
N TYR A 370 16.56 -15.61 -45.96
CA TYR A 370 16.09 -14.39 -46.63
C TYR A 370 15.63 -13.33 -45.61
N GLY A 371 15.74 -12.06 -46.01
CA GLY A 371 15.59 -10.91 -45.11
C GLY A 371 14.31 -10.91 -44.27
N THR A 372 13.15 -11.19 -44.86
CA THR A 372 11.87 -11.21 -44.12
C THR A 372 11.82 -12.28 -43.02
N SER A 373 12.38 -13.48 -43.26
CA SER A 373 12.47 -14.54 -42.24
C SER A 373 13.45 -14.16 -41.12
N VAL A 374 14.57 -13.51 -41.45
CA VAL A 374 15.52 -12.98 -40.45
C VAL A 374 14.85 -11.91 -39.58
N THR A 375 14.08 -11.00 -40.19
CA THR A 375 13.30 -9.99 -39.45
C THR A 375 12.22 -10.62 -38.58
N ALA A 376 11.47 -11.60 -39.10
CA ALA A 376 10.45 -12.33 -38.35
C ALA A 376 11.05 -13.04 -37.12
N GLN A 377 12.21 -13.69 -37.28
CA GLN A 377 12.95 -14.33 -36.19
C GLN A 377 13.38 -13.31 -35.13
N SER A 378 13.95 -12.18 -35.57
CA SER A 378 14.38 -11.10 -34.68
C SER A 378 13.21 -10.54 -33.86
N ARG A 379 12.04 -10.31 -34.47
CA ARG A 379 10.83 -9.84 -33.79
C ARG A 379 10.35 -10.78 -32.68
N VAL A 380 10.38 -12.09 -32.92
CA VAL A 380 9.98 -13.10 -31.92
C VAL A 380 11.01 -13.18 -30.78
N VAL A 381 12.30 -13.07 -31.08
CA VAL A 381 13.36 -13.04 -30.06
C VAL A 381 13.23 -11.78 -29.18
N GLN A 382 13.09 -10.61 -29.80
CA GLN A 382 12.87 -9.35 -29.08
C GLN A 382 11.61 -9.39 -28.22
N ALA A 383 10.55 -10.07 -28.67
CA ALA A 383 9.34 -10.23 -27.89
C ALA A 383 9.60 -11.01 -26.61
N ARG A 384 10.37 -12.09 -26.70
CA ARG A 384 10.76 -12.90 -25.55
C ARG A 384 11.64 -12.11 -24.58
N GLU A 385 12.58 -11.32 -25.06
CA GLU A 385 13.44 -10.44 -24.24
C GLU A 385 12.64 -9.32 -23.55
N SER A 386 11.67 -8.75 -24.26
CA SER A 386 10.74 -7.75 -23.72
C SER A 386 9.90 -8.35 -22.59
N ILE A 387 9.36 -9.55 -22.78
CA ILE A 387 8.61 -10.27 -21.74
C ILE A 387 9.51 -10.67 -20.57
N ALA A 388 10.75 -11.09 -20.81
CA ALA A 388 11.73 -11.35 -19.76
C ALA A 388 11.94 -10.10 -18.88
N THR A 389 12.06 -8.93 -19.50
CA THR A 389 12.13 -7.64 -18.79
C THR A 389 10.84 -7.30 -18.03
N LEU A 390 9.67 -7.60 -18.61
CA LEU A 390 8.34 -7.41 -18.00
C LEU A 390 8.13 -8.26 -16.73
N ILE A 391 8.80 -9.40 -16.61
CA ILE A 391 8.64 -10.29 -15.46
C ILE A 391 9.87 -10.35 -14.55
N ASN A 392 10.92 -9.59 -14.89
CA ASN A 392 12.22 -9.62 -14.25
C ASN A 392 12.95 -10.98 -14.36
N ALA A 393 12.79 -11.72 -15.46
CA ALA A 393 13.55 -12.94 -15.69
C ALA A 393 15.03 -12.61 -15.96
N THR A 394 15.94 -13.48 -15.51
CA THR A 394 17.39 -13.26 -15.72
C THR A 394 17.81 -13.58 -17.15
N ARG A 395 17.06 -14.47 -17.82
CA ARG A 395 17.34 -14.94 -19.17
C ARG A 395 16.06 -15.02 -19.97
N SER A 396 16.12 -14.70 -21.25
CA SER A 396 14.97 -14.80 -22.15
C SER A 396 14.53 -16.26 -22.35
N GLU A 397 15.46 -17.20 -22.23
CA GLU A 397 15.24 -18.64 -22.42
C GLU A 397 14.37 -19.25 -21.33
N GLU A 398 14.21 -18.57 -20.19
CA GLU A 398 13.30 -18.96 -19.10
C GLU A 398 11.82 -18.71 -19.45
N VAL A 399 11.56 -17.99 -20.54
CA VAL A 399 10.22 -17.53 -20.94
C VAL A 399 9.64 -18.46 -22.00
N VAL A 400 8.68 -19.30 -21.60
CA VAL A 400 7.87 -20.15 -22.49
C VAL A 400 6.58 -19.42 -22.83
N MET A 401 6.27 -19.26 -24.12
CA MET A 401 5.08 -18.56 -24.58
C MET A 401 4.09 -19.52 -25.24
N GLY A 402 2.79 -19.22 -25.15
CA GLY A 402 1.75 -20.07 -25.72
C GLY A 402 0.36 -19.44 -25.69
N GLY A 403 -0.65 -20.16 -26.20
CA GLY A 403 -1.99 -19.59 -26.41
C GLY A 403 -2.79 -19.29 -25.14
N SER A 404 -2.53 -19.93 -24.00
CA SER A 404 -3.24 -19.69 -22.74
C SER A 404 -2.50 -20.23 -21.53
N THR A 405 -2.77 -19.69 -20.33
CA THR A 405 -2.28 -20.24 -19.05
C THR A 405 -2.64 -21.71 -18.92
N THR A 406 -3.90 -22.09 -19.19
CA THR A 406 -4.35 -23.50 -19.12
C THR A 406 -3.53 -24.41 -20.04
N GLY A 407 -3.26 -23.98 -21.28
CA GLY A 407 -2.46 -24.74 -22.23
C GLY A 407 -1.01 -24.88 -21.78
N LEU A 408 -0.39 -23.79 -21.30
CA LEU A 408 0.99 -23.82 -20.79
C LEU A 408 1.11 -24.68 -19.52
N MET A 409 0.14 -24.59 -18.61
CA MET A 409 0.08 -25.46 -17.42
C MET A 409 -0.08 -26.93 -17.80
N PHE A 410 -0.90 -27.24 -18.82
CA PHE A 410 -0.99 -28.61 -19.32
C PHE A 410 0.36 -29.10 -19.87
N LEU A 411 1.02 -28.29 -20.70
CA LEU A 411 2.33 -28.63 -21.28
C LEU A 411 3.38 -28.85 -20.19
N ILE A 412 3.57 -27.91 -19.26
CA ILE A 412 4.60 -28.06 -18.23
C ILE A 412 4.33 -29.27 -17.33
N ILE A 413 3.06 -29.61 -17.05
CA ILE A 413 2.71 -30.81 -16.31
C ILE A 413 3.03 -32.09 -17.10
N GLN A 414 2.88 -32.11 -18.43
CA GLN A 414 3.36 -33.24 -19.24
C GLN A 414 4.88 -33.39 -19.16
N ALA A 415 5.63 -32.29 -19.11
CA ALA A 415 7.08 -32.35 -18.92
C ALA A 415 7.47 -32.79 -17.50
N ILE A 416 6.70 -32.41 -16.48
CA ILE A 416 6.95 -32.80 -15.09
C ILE A 416 6.56 -34.26 -14.83
N LEU A 417 5.53 -34.78 -15.49
CA LEU A 417 4.94 -36.10 -15.23
C LEU A 417 5.98 -37.25 -15.12
N PRO A 418 7.00 -37.38 -16.00
CA PRO A 418 8.01 -38.43 -15.88
C PRO A 418 8.91 -38.33 -14.64
N THR A 419 8.91 -37.19 -13.96
CA THR A 419 9.71 -36.93 -12.74
C THR A 419 8.95 -37.23 -11.44
N ILE A 420 7.69 -37.64 -11.55
CA ILE A 420 6.81 -37.95 -10.42
C ILE A 420 6.86 -39.43 -10.12
N GLU A 421 7.10 -39.77 -8.86
CA GLU A 421 7.05 -41.14 -8.35
C GLU A 421 5.80 -41.36 -7.48
N PRO A 422 5.27 -42.59 -7.40
CA PRO A 422 4.21 -42.92 -6.45
C PRO A 422 4.58 -42.54 -5.02
N GLY A 423 3.68 -41.82 -4.34
CA GLY A 423 3.91 -41.29 -3.00
C GLY A 423 4.52 -39.89 -2.94
N ASP A 424 4.95 -39.29 -4.06
CA ASP A 424 5.30 -37.87 -4.10
C ASP A 424 4.06 -37.02 -3.73
N GLU A 425 4.24 -36.07 -2.81
CA GLU A 425 3.15 -35.24 -2.28
C GLU A 425 3.11 -33.87 -2.95
N ILE A 426 1.93 -33.50 -3.45
CA ILE A 426 1.68 -32.22 -4.13
C ILE A 426 0.60 -31.47 -3.36
N ILE A 427 0.91 -30.26 -2.92
CA ILE A 427 -0.04 -29.37 -2.25
C ILE A 427 -0.64 -28.42 -3.28
N VAL A 428 -1.96 -28.32 -3.30
CA VAL A 428 -2.72 -27.31 -4.05
C VAL A 428 -3.55 -26.48 -3.09
N THR A 429 -4.08 -25.34 -3.52
CA THR A 429 -5.01 -24.51 -2.74
C THR A 429 -6.44 -24.68 -3.24
N ASP A 430 -7.43 -24.40 -2.38
CA ASP A 430 -8.85 -24.38 -2.77
C ASP A 430 -9.35 -22.99 -3.24
N THR A 431 -8.51 -21.95 -3.14
CA THR A 431 -8.80 -20.58 -3.64
C THR A 431 -8.54 -20.36 -5.12
N ASP A 432 -7.96 -21.36 -5.77
CA ASP A 432 -7.38 -21.22 -7.10
C ASP A 432 -8.36 -21.46 -8.24
N HIS A 433 -8.01 -20.91 -9.39
CA HIS A 433 -8.68 -21.23 -10.64
C HIS A 433 -8.33 -22.66 -11.06
N GLU A 434 -9.31 -23.43 -11.57
CA GLU A 434 -9.12 -24.83 -11.99
C GLU A 434 -8.02 -25.01 -13.06
N ALA A 435 -7.73 -23.99 -13.87
CA ALA A 435 -6.62 -24.00 -14.82
C ALA A 435 -5.24 -24.20 -14.16
N ASN A 436 -5.04 -23.73 -12.93
CA ASN A 436 -3.82 -23.97 -12.17
C ASN A 436 -3.88 -25.36 -11.51
N VAL A 437 -4.77 -25.51 -10.51
CA VAL A 437 -4.78 -26.70 -9.63
C VAL A 437 -5.26 -27.97 -10.33
N GLY A 438 -6.16 -27.85 -11.31
CA GLY A 438 -6.67 -28.99 -12.08
C GLY A 438 -5.60 -29.69 -12.92
N ALA A 439 -4.52 -28.98 -13.29
CA ALA A 439 -3.38 -29.58 -13.98
C ALA A 439 -2.56 -30.44 -13.00
N TRP A 440 -2.26 -29.92 -11.81
CA TRP A 440 -1.54 -30.64 -10.75
C TRP A 440 -2.29 -31.88 -10.25
N ARG A 441 -3.61 -31.77 -10.06
CA ARG A 441 -4.46 -32.89 -9.62
C ARG A 441 -4.39 -34.11 -10.54
N ARG A 442 -4.04 -33.93 -11.83
CA ARG A 442 -3.89 -35.05 -12.79
C ARG A 442 -2.70 -35.96 -12.47
N LEU A 443 -1.69 -35.45 -11.76
CA LEU A 443 -0.52 -36.23 -11.37
C LEU A 443 -0.87 -37.35 -10.37
N ALA A 444 -2.05 -37.31 -9.75
CA ALA A 444 -2.58 -38.43 -8.97
C ALA A 444 -2.67 -39.74 -9.79
N LYS A 445 -2.87 -39.64 -11.11
CA LYS A 445 -2.87 -40.82 -12.01
C LYS A 445 -1.50 -41.51 -12.08
N ALA A 446 -0.43 -40.79 -11.79
CA ALA A 446 0.93 -41.33 -11.68
C ALA A 446 1.29 -41.75 -10.24
N GLY A 447 0.33 -41.72 -9.32
CA GLY A 447 0.54 -42.11 -7.91
C GLY A 447 0.95 -40.96 -6.98
N ALA A 448 0.93 -39.71 -7.44
CA ALA A 448 1.14 -38.56 -6.54
C ALA A 448 -0.02 -38.43 -5.54
N VAL A 449 0.30 -38.07 -4.30
CA VAL A 449 -0.68 -37.79 -3.25
C VAL A 449 -1.00 -36.30 -3.28
N ILE A 450 -2.26 -35.95 -3.56
CA ILE A 450 -2.71 -34.55 -3.59
C ILE A 450 -3.22 -34.15 -2.21
N LYS A 451 -2.60 -33.11 -1.64
CA LYS A 451 -3.05 -32.44 -0.41
C LYS A 451 -3.59 -31.06 -0.73
N THR A 452 -4.45 -30.51 0.12
CA THR A 452 -5.02 -29.17 -0.07
C THR A 452 -4.68 -28.25 1.10
N TRP A 453 -4.08 -27.10 0.80
CA TRP A 453 -3.94 -25.98 1.72
C TRP A 453 -5.24 -25.17 1.66
N HIS A 454 -6.04 -25.33 2.72
CA HIS A 454 -7.39 -24.80 2.76
C HIS A 454 -7.41 -23.33 3.15
N VAL A 455 -8.29 -22.56 2.50
CA VAL A 455 -8.65 -21.22 2.95
C VAL A 455 -9.35 -21.32 4.31
N ASN A 456 -8.98 -20.41 5.22
CA ASN A 456 -9.70 -20.29 6.47
C ASN A 456 -11.08 -19.66 6.20
N PRO A 457 -12.20 -20.33 6.52
CA PRO A 457 -13.54 -19.85 6.15
C PRO A 457 -13.99 -18.60 6.93
N LEU A 458 -13.29 -18.25 8.02
CA LEU A 458 -13.58 -17.07 8.83
C LEU A 458 -12.77 -15.86 8.35
N SER A 459 -11.46 -16.00 8.20
CA SER A 459 -10.61 -14.89 7.74
C SER A 459 -10.61 -14.72 6.22
N LEU A 460 -10.99 -15.77 5.47
CA LEU A 460 -10.89 -15.85 4.01
C LEU A 460 -9.45 -15.67 3.50
N LEU A 461 -8.48 -16.12 4.29
CA LEU A 461 -7.06 -16.06 4.00
C LEU A 461 -6.46 -17.47 3.91
N LEU A 462 -5.43 -17.60 3.09
CA LEU A 462 -4.51 -18.73 3.13
C LEU A 462 -3.42 -18.43 4.15
N ASP A 463 -3.50 -19.05 5.33
CA ASP A 463 -2.60 -18.79 6.45
C ASP A 463 -1.28 -19.57 6.32
N LEU A 464 -0.16 -18.89 6.54
CA LEU A 464 1.17 -19.49 6.49
C LEU A 464 1.40 -20.54 7.58
N ALA A 465 0.73 -20.41 8.73
CA ALA A 465 0.78 -21.41 9.78
C ALA A 465 0.16 -22.74 9.32
N ASP A 466 -0.96 -22.68 8.58
CA ASP A 466 -1.63 -23.86 8.05
C ASP A 466 -0.78 -24.56 6.98
N LEU A 467 -0.10 -23.79 6.12
CA LEU A 467 0.85 -24.35 5.15
C LEU A 467 2.03 -25.03 5.86
N THR A 468 2.57 -24.39 6.90
CA THR A 468 3.70 -24.94 7.68
C THR A 468 3.30 -26.25 8.35
N ALA A 469 2.13 -26.30 8.98
CA ALA A 469 1.58 -27.51 9.58
C ALA A 469 1.36 -28.60 8.53
N LEU A 470 0.81 -28.25 7.35
CA LEU A 470 0.58 -29.20 6.26
C LEU A 470 1.89 -29.79 5.72
N LEU A 471 2.90 -28.95 5.47
CA LEU A 471 4.23 -29.38 5.01
C LEU A 471 4.90 -30.32 6.03
N ALA A 472 4.74 -30.07 7.32
CA ALA A 472 5.28 -30.94 8.38
C ALA A 472 4.65 -32.35 8.38
N THR A 473 3.48 -32.53 7.77
CA THR A 473 2.86 -33.86 7.59
C THR A 473 3.37 -34.60 6.34
N CYS A 474 4.13 -33.93 5.47
CA CYS A 474 4.61 -34.54 4.23
C CYS A 474 5.88 -35.35 4.48
N SER A 475 5.89 -36.59 4.00
CA SER A 475 7.06 -37.45 3.96
C SER A 475 7.91 -37.25 2.70
N ARG A 476 7.28 -36.84 1.58
CA ARG A 476 7.89 -36.62 0.27
C ARG A 476 7.28 -35.40 -0.43
N PRO A 477 7.35 -34.19 0.16
CA PRO A 477 6.83 -32.99 -0.47
C PRO A 477 7.58 -32.70 -1.77
N LYS A 478 6.86 -32.55 -2.89
CA LYS A 478 7.43 -32.37 -4.23
C LYS A 478 7.11 -31.01 -4.83
N TRP A 479 5.84 -30.62 -4.77
CA TRP A 479 5.35 -29.37 -5.35
C TRP A 479 4.28 -28.72 -4.47
N VAL A 480 4.27 -27.39 -4.46
CA VAL A 480 3.17 -26.57 -3.97
C VAL A 480 2.70 -25.68 -5.12
N ALA A 481 1.40 -25.66 -5.40
CA ALA A 481 0.79 -24.83 -6.43
C ALA A 481 -0.27 -23.91 -5.82
N MET A 482 -0.18 -22.61 -6.13
CA MET A 482 -1.07 -21.58 -5.60
C MET A 482 -1.25 -20.41 -6.58
N THR A 483 -2.24 -19.57 -6.32
CA THR A 483 -2.38 -18.27 -6.99
C THR A 483 -1.68 -17.16 -6.23
N HIS A 484 -1.09 -16.18 -6.92
CA HIS A 484 -0.58 -14.96 -6.32
C HIS A 484 -1.73 -14.04 -5.88
N ALA A 485 -2.81 -13.97 -6.65
CA ALA A 485 -4.02 -13.27 -6.26
C ALA A 485 -5.27 -14.09 -6.59
N SER A 486 -6.25 -14.15 -5.68
CA SER A 486 -7.49 -14.87 -5.96
C SER A 486 -8.38 -14.07 -6.92
N ASN A 487 -8.89 -14.72 -7.98
CA ASN A 487 -9.82 -14.13 -8.94
C ASN A 487 -11.26 -13.96 -8.39
N VAL A 488 -11.51 -14.43 -7.17
CA VAL A 488 -12.77 -14.28 -6.42
C VAL A 488 -12.55 -13.39 -5.20
N LEU A 489 -11.61 -13.75 -4.31
CA LEU A 489 -11.40 -13.00 -3.06
C LEU A 489 -10.72 -11.63 -3.29
N GLY A 490 -9.94 -11.51 -4.37
CA GLY A 490 -9.08 -10.35 -4.63
C GLY A 490 -7.84 -10.29 -3.73
N THR A 491 -7.71 -11.15 -2.72
CA THR A 491 -6.56 -11.22 -1.82
C THR A 491 -5.26 -11.51 -2.57
N VAL A 492 -4.20 -10.77 -2.26
CA VAL A 492 -2.82 -11.00 -2.70
C VAL A 492 -2.11 -11.86 -1.65
N ASN A 493 -1.65 -13.04 -2.06
CA ASN A 493 -0.95 -13.97 -1.18
C ASN A 493 0.56 -13.63 -1.08
N PRO A 494 1.21 -13.84 0.07
CA PRO A 494 2.61 -13.50 0.30
C PRO A 494 3.57 -14.53 -0.33
N VAL A 495 3.64 -14.56 -1.67
CA VAL A 495 4.37 -15.60 -2.44
C VAL A 495 5.82 -15.78 -2.00
N ALA A 496 6.56 -14.70 -1.72
CA ALA A 496 7.95 -14.78 -1.26
C ALA A 496 8.11 -15.46 0.11
N ALA A 497 7.13 -15.31 1.01
CA ALA A 497 7.11 -16.02 2.28
C ALA A 497 6.74 -17.50 2.09
N VAL A 498 5.78 -17.79 1.20
CA VAL A 498 5.42 -19.16 0.83
C VAL A 498 6.60 -19.90 0.22
N ALA A 499 7.32 -19.28 -0.73
CA ALA A 499 8.50 -19.87 -1.36
C ALA A 499 9.54 -20.33 -0.33
N LYS A 500 9.83 -19.49 0.68
CA LYS A 500 10.76 -19.85 1.77
C LYS A 500 10.31 -21.11 2.53
N LEU A 501 9.02 -21.21 2.87
CA LEU A 501 8.49 -22.39 3.57
C LEU A 501 8.53 -23.65 2.70
N VAL A 502 8.16 -23.51 1.43
CA VAL A 502 8.11 -24.61 0.45
C VAL A 502 9.51 -25.15 0.18
N HIS A 503 10.48 -24.28 -0.07
CA HIS A 503 11.87 -24.66 -0.29
C HIS A 503 12.53 -25.25 0.95
N ALA A 504 12.21 -24.74 2.15
CA ALA A 504 12.70 -25.32 3.41
C ALA A 504 12.20 -26.76 3.62
N ALA A 505 11.04 -27.11 3.07
CA ALA A 505 10.51 -28.47 3.06
C ALA A 505 11.06 -29.35 1.93
N GLY A 506 11.93 -28.82 1.05
CA GLY A 506 12.49 -29.56 -0.10
C GLY A 506 11.58 -29.68 -1.32
N ALA A 507 10.45 -28.96 -1.35
CA ALA A 507 9.54 -28.90 -2.49
C ALA A 507 9.81 -27.67 -3.37
N ARG A 508 9.14 -27.60 -4.53
CA ARG A 508 9.15 -26.46 -5.45
C ARG A 508 7.81 -25.73 -5.48
N LEU A 509 7.83 -24.44 -5.81
CA LEU A 509 6.65 -23.58 -5.85
C LEU A 509 6.25 -23.21 -7.29
N SER A 510 4.98 -23.46 -7.63
CA SER A 510 4.33 -22.99 -8.87
C SER A 510 3.27 -21.95 -8.57
N VAL A 511 3.32 -20.80 -9.25
CA VAL A 511 2.45 -19.66 -8.98
C VAL A 511 1.66 -19.24 -10.22
N ASP A 512 0.34 -19.19 -10.08
CA ASP A 512 -0.56 -18.54 -11.04
C ASP A 512 -0.70 -17.05 -10.69
N ALA A 513 -0.34 -16.16 -11.60
CA ALA A 513 -0.46 -14.72 -11.42
C ALA A 513 -1.47 -14.06 -12.37
N VAL A 514 -2.34 -14.83 -13.01
CA VAL A 514 -3.35 -14.32 -13.94
C VAL A 514 -4.19 -13.18 -13.36
N ALA A 515 -4.55 -13.25 -12.06
CA ALA A 515 -5.32 -12.21 -11.39
C ALA A 515 -4.44 -11.17 -10.66
N TYR A 516 -3.12 -11.32 -10.64
CA TYR A 516 -2.17 -10.38 -10.02
C TYR A 516 -1.54 -9.44 -11.06
N ALA A 517 -1.08 -10.02 -12.18
CA ALA A 517 -0.37 -9.33 -13.26
C ALA A 517 -1.09 -8.10 -13.88
N PRO A 518 -2.44 -8.02 -13.90
CA PRO A 518 -3.12 -6.80 -14.39
C PRO A 518 -2.96 -5.60 -13.45
N HIS A 519 -2.67 -5.86 -12.18
CA HIS A 519 -2.74 -4.86 -11.10
C HIS A 519 -1.37 -4.49 -10.56
N ARG A 520 -0.40 -5.40 -10.63
CA ARG A 520 0.95 -5.22 -10.10
C ARG A 520 1.97 -5.81 -11.04
N LEU A 521 3.15 -5.20 -11.07
CA LEU A 521 4.25 -5.70 -11.87
C LEU A 521 4.74 -7.06 -11.33
N VAL A 522 4.76 -8.08 -12.18
CA VAL A 522 5.26 -9.41 -11.84
C VAL A 522 6.76 -9.37 -11.70
N ASP A 523 7.30 -9.87 -10.58
CA ASP A 523 8.74 -10.02 -10.35
C ASP A 523 9.05 -11.45 -9.92
N VAL A 524 9.50 -12.27 -10.87
CA VAL A 524 9.75 -13.70 -10.63
C VAL A 524 10.95 -13.92 -9.70
N GLN A 525 11.94 -13.01 -9.68
CA GLN A 525 13.11 -13.12 -8.80
C GLN A 525 12.73 -12.82 -7.35
N ALA A 526 11.99 -11.72 -7.13
CA ALA A 526 11.54 -11.36 -5.79
C ALA A 526 10.52 -12.36 -5.23
N SER A 527 9.77 -13.04 -6.10
CA SER A 527 8.77 -14.03 -5.69
C SER A 527 9.37 -15.29 -5.07
N GLY A 528 10.59 -15.67 -5.45
CA GLY A 528 11.20 -16.95 -5.07
C GLY A 528 10.51 -18.18 -5.64
N ALA A 529 9.55 -18.05 -6.57
CA ALA A 529 8.89 -19.19 -7.21
C ALA A 529 9.83 -19.96 -8.15
N ASP A 530 9.47 -21.20 -8.47
CA ASP A 530 10.19 -22.04 -9.45
C ASP A 530 9.48 -22.06 -10.82
N LEU A 531 8.16 -21.91 -10.82
CA LEU A 531 7.30 -21.73 -11.98
C LEU A 531 6.33 -20.57 -11.74
N TYR A 532 6.06 -19.79 -12.78
CA TYR A 532 5.21 -18.61 -12.70
C TYR A 532 4.46 -18.39 -14.00
N VAL A 533 3.14 -18.22 -13.99
CA VAL A 533 2.33 -18.17 -15.23
C VAL A 533 1.28 -17.06 -15.21
N PHE A 534 1.04 -16.41 -16.35
CA PHE A 534 -0.13 -15.56 -16.55
C PHE A 534 -0.54 -15.42 -18.02
N SER A 535 -1.75 -14.89 -18.26
CA SER A 535 -2.32 -14.69 -19.58
C SER A 535 -2.45 -13.21 -19.93
N PHE A 536 -1.97 -12.82 -21.11
CA PHE A 536 -1.99 -11.44 -21.61
C PHE A 536 -3.40 -10.89 -21.87
N TYR A 537 -4.40 -11.72 -22.17
CA TYR A 537 -5.76 -11.22 -22.38
C TYR A 537 -6.41 -10.64 -21.11
N LYS A 538 -5.80 -10.86 -19.94
CA LYS A 538 -6.13 -10.18 -18.69
C LYS A 538 -5.17 -9.04 -18.35
N VAL A 539 -4.04 -8.97 -19.03
CA VAL A 539 -2.97 -7.97 -18.87
C VAL A 539 -2.87 -7.14 -20.16
N PHE A 540 -4.03 -6.66 -20.61
CA PHE A 540 -4.19 -5.65 -21.67
C PHE A 540 -3.68 -6.05 -23.06
N GLY A 541 -3.51 -7.35 -23.30
CA GLY A 541 -3.02 -7.95 -24.55
C GLY A 541 -4.00 -8.95 -25.19
N PRO A 542 -3.55 -9.78 -26.14
CA PRO A 542 -4.41 -10.73 -26.85
C PRO A 542 -4.57 -12.05 -26.06
N HIS A 543 -5.36 -13.00 -26.59
CA HIS A 543 -5.42 -14.38 -26.11
C HIS A 543 -4.09 -15.12 -26.31
N TYR A 544 -3.18 -14.84 -25.39
CA TYR A 544 -1.81 -15.33 -25.33
C TYR A 544 -1.36 -15.42 -23.87
N ALA A 545 -0.30 -16.16 -23.59
CA ALA A 545 0.17 -16.41 -22.24
C ALA A 545 1.67 -16.63 -22.19
N VAL A 546 2.20 -16.49 -20.97
CA VAL A 546 3.59 -16.74 -20.64
C VAL A 546 3.67 -17.63 -19.41
N LEU A 547 4.59 -18.58 -19.46
CA LEU A 547 5.07 -19.36 -18.34
C LEU A 547 6.58 -19.09 -18.21
N TRP A 548 6.99 -18.61 -17.06
CA TRP A 548 8.37 -18.56 -16.66
C TRP A 548 8.69 -19.77 -15.78
N GLY A 549 9.88 -20.32 -15.95
CA GLY A 549 10.44 -21.28 -15.03
C GLY A 549 11.94 -21.06 -14.88
N ARG A 550 12.47 -21.38 -13.70
CA ARG A 550 13.91 -21.30 -13.47
C ARG A 550 14.68 -22.08 -14.53
N TYR A 551 15.77 -21.50 -15.03
CA TYR A 551 16.53 -22.10 -16.13
C TYR A 551 16.94 -23.56 -15.85
N ASP A 552 17.51 -23.83 -14.67
CA ASP A 552 17.97 -25.15 -14.26
C ASP A 552 16.83 -26.17 -14.17
N LEU A 553 15.66 -25.74 -13.67
CA LEU A 553 14.46 -26.56 -13.68
C LEU A 553 14.04 -26.90 -15.12
N LEU A 554 13.89 -25.92 -16.00
CA LEU A 554 13.41 -26.16 -17.37
C LEU A 554 14.38 -27.02 -18.20
N VAL A 555 15.69 -26.86 -17.98
CA VAL A 555 16.71 -27.74 -18.60
C VAL A 555 16.54 -29.18 -18.11
N SER A 556 16.28 -29.39 -16.82
CA SER A 556 16.16 -30.73 -16.23
C SER A 556 14.93 -31.53 -16.69
N LEU A 557 13.89 -30.85 -17.18
CA LEU A 557 12.67 -31.50 -17.64
C LEU A 557 12.88 -32.18 -19.02
N PRO A 558 12.21 -33.30 -19.33
CA PRO A 558 12.17 -33.86 -20.67
C PRO A 558 11.69 -32.87 -21.76
N SER A 559 12.15 -33.07 -22.99
CA SER A 559 11.62 -32.33 -24.15
C SER A 559 10.21 -32.82 -24.49
N LEU A 560 9.31 -31.89 -24.79
CA LEU A 560 7.99 -32.18 -25.36
C LEU A 560 7.97 -31.98 -26.89
N ASN A 561 9.07 -31.50 -27.46
CA ASN A 561 9.20 -31.26 -28.89
C ASN A 561 9.76 -32.51 -29.59
N HIS A 562 10.00 -32.41 -30.91
CA HIS A 562 10.53 -33.51 -31.71
C HIS A 562 11.83 -34.09 -31.11
N HIS A 563 12.02 -35.40 -31.28
CA HIS A 563 13.12 -36.17 -30.66
C HIS A 563 14.54 -35.65 -30.97
N PHE A 564 14.71 -34.90 -32.07
CA PHE A 564 15.99 -34.32 -32.48
C PHE A 564 16.27 -32.94 -31.87
N ILE A 565 15.32 -32.34 -31.16
CA ILE A 565 15.53 -31.07 -30.47
C ILE A 565 16.35 -31.31 -29.21
N ALA A 566 17.50 -30.63 -29.12
CA ALA A 566 18.42 -30.75 -28.00
C ALA A 566 17.76 -30.45 -26.65
N ALA A 567 18.16 -31.18 -25.62
CA ALA A 567 17.57 -31.09 -24.28
C ALA A 567 17.81 -29.74 -23.59
N ASP A 568 18.80 -28.96 -24.03
CA ASP A 568 19.13 -27.62 -23.55
C ASP A 568 18.53 -26.50 -24.44
N ASN A 569 17.79 -26.83 -25.50
CA ASN A 569 17.18 -25.85 -26.40
C ASN A 569 15.91 -25.23 -25.79
N LEU A 570 16.12 -24.27 -24.89
CA LEU A 570 15.06 -23.50 -24.25
C LEU A 570 14.73 -22.20 -25.01
N PRO A 571 13.45 -21.79 -25.03
CA PRO A 571 12.27 -22.48 -24.52
C PRO A 571 11.70 -23.51 -25.52
N TYR A 572 12.33 -23.70 -26.68
CA TYR A 572 11.74 -24.40 -27.83
C TYR A 572 11.37 -25.87 -27.53
N LYS A 573 12.13 -26.57 -26.69
CA LYS A 573 11.81 -27.93 -26.24
C LYS A 573 10.44 -28.06 -25.53
N LEU A 574 9.88 -26.95 -25.03
CA LEU A 574 8.58 -26.90 -24.34
C LEU A 574 7.46 -26.28 -25.21
N GLN A 575 7.75 -25.94 -26.47
CA GLN A 575 6.83 -25.26 -27.38
C GLN A 575 6.57 -26.10 -28.65
N PRO A 576 5.72 -27.13 -28.57
CA PRO A 576 5.37 -27.93 -29.74
C PRO A 576 4.58 -27.08 -30.75
N GLY A 577 4.97 -27.13 -32.03
CA GLY A 577 4.26 -26.42 -33.11
C GLY A 577 4.59 -24.94 -33.29
N HIS A 578 5.73 -24.47 -32.76
CA HIS A 578 6.13 -23.06 -32.67
C HIS A 578 5.14 -22.18 -31.88
N VAL A 579 5.55 -20.95 -31.58
CA VAL A 579 4.72 -19.94 -30.92
C VAL A 579 3.93 -19.15 -31.97
N ASN A 580 2.82 -18.53 -31.57
CA ASN A 580 2.14 -17.55 -32.43
C ASN A 580 3.02 -16.30 -32.56
N PHE A 581 3.60 -16.07 -33.72
CA PHE A 581 4.64 -15.05 -33.90
C PHE A 581 4.10 -13.63 -33.77
N GLU A 582 2.94 -13.38 -34.38
CA GLU A 582 2.24 -12.10 -34.37
C GLU A 582 1.75 -11.73 -32.97
N LEU A 583 1.24 -12.70 -32.20
CA LEU A 583 0.82 -12.45 -30.82
C LEU A 583 2.02 -12.24 -29.90
N SER A 584 3.11 -13.00 -30.10
CA SER A 584 4.37 -12.78 -29.38
C SER A 584 4.87 -11.36 -29.61
N TYR A 585 4.96 -10.93 -30.88
CA TYR A 585 5.37 -9.59 -31.23
C TYR A 585 4.43 -8.53 -30.66
N GLY A 586 3.12 -8.76 -30.74
CA GLY A 586 2.07 -7.91 -30.18
C GLY A 586 2.26 -7.59 -28.70
N CYS A 587 2.61 -8.59 -27.88
CA CYS A 587 2.78 -8.44 -26.44
C CYS A 587 3.84 -7.41 -26.02
N GLN A 588 4.80 -7.06 -26.89
CA GLN A 588 5.73 -5.96 -26.62
C GLN A 588 5.03 -4.62 -26.39
N GLY A 589 3.82 -4.43 -26.97
CA GLY A 589 3.03 -3.22 -26.80
C GLY A 589 2.65 -2.91 -25.35
N LEU A 590 2.59 -3.93 -24.49
CA LEU A 590 2.38 -3.75 -23.06
C LEU A 590 3.60 -3.10 -22.38
N VAL A 591 4.82 -3.53 -22.72
CA VAL A 591 6.05 -2.96 -22.14
C VAL A 591 6.20 -1.50 -22.56
N ASP A 592 5.98 -1.19 -23.83
CA ASP A 592 5.96 0.19 -24.33
C ASP A 592 4.94 1.05 -23.61
N TYR A 593 3.73 0.54 -23.42
CA TYR A 593 2.66 1.24 -22.71
C TYR A 593 3.10 1.57 -21.28
N LEU A 594 3.59 0.58 -20.54
CA LEU A 594 4.00 0.77 -19.15
C LEU A 594 5.20 1.71 -19.00
N VAL A 595 6.17 1.64 -19.93
CA VAL A 595 7.32 2.57 -19.97
C VAL A 595 6.84 3.99 -20.29
N HIS A 596 5.95 4.15 -21.27
CA HIS A 596 5.38 5.45 -21.63
C HIS A 596 4.57 6.06 -20.48
N MET A 597 3.73 5.27 -19.83
CA MET A 597 2.96 5.72 -18.67
C MET A 597 3.89 6.14 -17.52
N GLY A 598 4.87 5.30 -17.17
CA GLY A 598 5.81 5.59 -16.09
C GLY A 598 6.66 6.84 -16.35
N GLY A 599 7.13 7.01 -17.59
CA GLY A 599 7.98 8.14 -17.97
C GLY A 599 7.20 9.39 -18.33
N SER A 600 6.52 9.36 -19.47
CA SER A 600 5.92 10.55 -20.08
C SER A 600 4.64 11.03 -19.40
N VAL A 601 3.83 10.11 -18.84
CA VAL A 601 2.54 10.48 -18.23
C VAL A 601 2.71 10.79 -16.75
N PHE A 602 3.40 9.93 -16.01
CA PHE A 602 3.56 10.07 -14.55
C PHE A 602 4.88 10.73 -14.12
N GLY A 603 5.80 11.01 -15.05
CA GLY A 603 6.95 11.87 -14.80
C GLY A 603 8.10 11.23 -14.01
N CYS A 604 8.40 9.95 -14.27
CA CYS A 604 9.56 9.26 -13.68
C CYS A 604 10.70 9.09 -14.69
N ASP A 605 11.95 9.15 -14.22
CA ASP A 605 13.12 8.77 -15.00
C ASP A 605 13.71 7.46 -14.46
N GLY A 606 14.25 6.62 -15.35
CA GLY A 606 14.95 5.40 -14.95
C GLY A 606 15.06 4.36 -16.06
N SER A 607 15.52 3.18 -15.69
CA SER A 607 15.48 2.00 -16.56
C SER A 607 14.04 1.64 -16.94
N PRO A 608 13.81 0.93 -18.06
CA PRO A 608 12.47 0.48 -18.45
C PRO A 608 11.72 -0.20 -17.31
N ARG A 609 12.40 -1.05 -16.53
CA ARG A 609 11.82 -1.74 -15.38
C ARG A 609 11.36 -0.78 -14.27
N GLN A 610 12.16 0.24 -13.95
CA GLN A 610 11.80 1.26 -12.96
C GLN A 610 10.59 2.09 -13.42
N LEU A 611 10.51 2.42 -14.71
CA LEU A 611 9.37 3.13 -15.29
C LEU A 611 8.09 2.28 -15.22
N MET A 612 8.16 1.00 -15.60
CA MET A 612 7.03 0.07 -15.46
C MET A 612 6.59 -0.08 -13.99
N GLN A 613 7.54 -0.14 -13.06
CA GLN A 613 7.24 -0.20 -11.63
C GLN A 613 6.56 1.07 -11.13
N HIS A 614 6.96 2.23 -11.64
CA HIS A 614 6.31 3.50 -11.35
C HIS A 614 4.89 3.56 -11.92
N ALA A 615 4.69 3.11 -13.16
CA ALA A 615 3.36 3.00 -13.77
C ALA A 615 2.42 2.12 -12.92
N PHE A 616 2.84 0.91 -12.56
CA PHE A 616 2.02 0.02 -11.74
C PHE A 616 1.77 0.57 -10.32
N ARG A 617 2.70 1.35 -9.76
CA ARG A 617 2.45 2.05 -8.49
C ARG A 617 1.34 3.09 -8.63
N ARG A 618 1.35 3.88 -9.72
CA ARG A 618 0.30 4.85 -10.06
C ARG A 618 -1.04 4.16 -10.39
N PHE A 619 -1.01 2.96 -10.96
CA PHE A 619 -2.19 2.15 -11.21
C PHE A 619 -2.78 1.63 -9.89
N GLU A 620 -1.93 1.02 -9.04
CA GLU A 620 -2.28 0.53 -7.69
C GLU A 620 -2.98 1.59 -6.85
N GLN A 621 -2.28 2.70 -6.62
CA GLN A 621 -2.82 3.99 -6.98
C GLN A 621 -4.33 4.24 -6.99
N HIS A 622 -4.69 4.72 -8.15
CA HIS A 622 -6.03 4.88 -8.62
C HIS A 622 -6.97 3.68 -8.34
N GLU A 623 -6.52 2.44 -8.57
CA GLU A 623 -7.33 1.23 -8.36
C GLU A 623 -7.79 1.06 -6.90
N ASN A 624 -6.96 1.40 -5.93
CA ASN A 624 -7.33 1.34 -4.52
C ASN A 624 -8.42 2.36 -4.17
N VAL A 625 -8.41 3.56 -4.77
CA VAL A 625 -9.51 4.54 -4.61
C VAL A 625 -10.82 3.96 -5.13
N LEU A 626 -10.80 3.44 -6.36
CA LEU A 626 -11.99 2.86 -6.99
C LEU A 626 -12.52 1.66 -6.18
N THR A 627 -11.62 0.81 -5.71
CA THR A 627 -11.95 -0.38 -4.91
C THR A 627 -12.56 0.01 -3.57
N GLU A 628 -12.03 1.04 -2.92
CA GLU A 628 -12.54 1.50 -1.63
C GLU A 628 -13.93 2.12 -1.73
N LEU A 629 -14.27 2.80 -2.85
CA LEU A 629 -15.65 3.24 -3.10
C LEU A 629 -16.63 2.05 -3.11
N VAL A 630 -16.28 0.97 -3.79
CA VAL A 630 -17.09 -0.25 -3.84
C VAL A 630 -17.18 -0.90 -2.46
N LEU A 631 -16.06 -1.05 -1.76
CA LEU A 631 -16.05 -1.68 -0.43
C LEU A 631 -16.81 -0.87 0.61
N ALA A 632 -16.66 0.46 0.61
CA ALA A 632 -17.41 1.35 1.49
C ALA A 632 -18.92 1.22 1.29
N PHE A 633 -19.37 1.20 0.04
CA PHE A 633 -20.76 0.94 -0.29
C PHE A 633 -21.23 -0.42 0.25
N LEU A 634 -20.51 -1.50 -0.04
CA LEU A 634 -20.92 -2.85 0.39
C LEU A 634 -20.90 -3.01 1.92
N ARG A 635 -19.95 -2.38 2.62
CA ARG A 635 -19.90 -2.37 4.09
C ARG A 635 -21.11 -1.64 4.68
N ALA A 636 -21.54 -0.54 4.07
CA ALA A 636 -22.75 0.19 4.49
C ALA A 636 -24.05 -0.60 4.31
N LYS A 637 -24.05 -1.66 3.49
CA LYS A 637 -25.19 -2.57 3.27
C LYS A 637 -25.19 -3.80 4.17
N ARG A 638 -24.31 -3.89 5.16
CA ARG A 638 -24.34 -4.98 6.15
C ARG A 638 -25.57 -4.87 7.08
N PRO A 639 -26.17 -5.98 7.54
CA PRO A 639 -25.74 -7.38 7.31
C PRO A 639 -26.28 -8.00 6.02
N LEU A 640 -27.12 -7.29 5.24
CA LEU A 640 -27.74 -7.85 4.02
C LEU A 640 -26.72 -8.28 2.97
N VAL A 641 -25.60 -7.58 2.88
CA VAL A 641 -24.49 -7.90 1.95
C VAL A 641 -23.33 -8.54 2.71
N ARG A 642 -22.85 -9.67 2.19
CA ARG A 642 -21.62 -10.33 2.64
C ARG A 642 -20.54 -10.17 1.57
N ILE A 643 -19.47 -9.44 1.91
CA ILE A 643 -18.25 -9.35 1.10
C ILE A 643 -17.51 -10.69 1.18
N ILE A 644 -17.08 -11.21 0.03
CA ILE A 644 -16.33 -12.46 -0.11
C ILE A 644 -14.88 -12.10 -0.44
N GLY A 645 -14.02 -12.15 0.58
CA GLY A 645 -12.64 -11.65 0.57
C GLY A 645 -12.43 -10.57 1.64
N LEU A 646 -11.30 -9.87 1.57
CA LEU A 646 -11.00 -8.78 2.52
C LEU A 646 -12.08 -7.68 2.46
N PRO A 647 -12.55 -7.13 3.60
CA PRO A 647 -13.53 -6.05 3.61
C PRO A 647 -12.92 -4.65 3.42
N THR A 648 -11.58 -4.56 3.44
CA THR A 648 -10.75 -3.36 3.35
C THR A 648 -9.65 -3.58 2.31
N LEU A 649 -8.87 -2.54 1.99
CA LEU A 649 -7.74 -2.65 1.05
C LEU A 649 -6.61 -3.57 1.54
N GLN A 650 -6.50 -3.74 2.87
CA GLN A 650 -5.55 -4.64 3.50
C GLN A 650 -6.08 -5.19 4.82
N SER A 651 -5.50 -6.28 5.28
CA SER A 651 -5.74 -6.88 6.60
C SER A 651 -4.46 -7.57 7.10
N GLU A 652 -4.33 -7.74 8.41
CA GLU A 652 -3.21 -8.48 9.01
C GLU A 652 -3.75 -9.75 9.67
N ALA A 653 -3.10 -10.88 9.42
CA ALA A 653 -3.36 -12.13 10.11
C ALA A 653 -2.02 -12.80 10.47
N ASN A 654 -1.87 -13.19 11.74
CA ASN A 654 -0.68 -13.88 12.25
C ASN A 654 0.66 -13.21 11.86
N GLY A 655 0.72 -11.87 11.97
CA GLY A 655 1.93 -11.09 11.66
C GLY A 655 2.21 -10.93 10.16
N THR A 656 1.31 -11.39 9.29
CA THR A 656 1.41 -11.23 7.83
C THR A 656 0.36 -10.24 7.36
N VAL A 657 0.81 -9.22 6.61
CA VAL A 657 -0.08 -8.25 5.97
C VAL A 657 -0.51 -8.77 4.60
N TYR A 658 -1.80 -8.82 4.39
CA TYR A 658 -2.45 -9.20 3.13
C TYR A 658 -3.08 -7.96 2.51
N HIS A 659 -2.80 -7.76 1.22
CA HIS A 659 -3.41 -6.72 0.41
C HIS A 659 -4.48 -7.32 -0.50
N ARG A 660 -5.20 -6.47 -1.24
CA ARG A 660 -6.08 -6.91 -2.32
C ARG A 660 -5.78 -6.21 -3.64
N VAL A 661 -6.14 -6.88 -4.72
CA VAL A 661 -6.35 -6.24 -6.04
C VAL A 661 -7.78 -5.71 -6.16
N ALA A 662 -8.04 -4.98 -7.24
CA ALA A 662 -9.32 -4.33 -7.54
C ALA A 662 -10.43 -5.29 -8.02
N THR A 663 -10.46 -6.51 -7.45
CA THR A 663 -11.49 -7.52 -7.67
C THR A 663 -12.27 -7.70 -6.39
N VAL A 664 -13.56 -7.34 -6.38
CA VAL A 664 -14.46 -7.38 -5.23
C VAL A 664 -15.61 -8.34 -5.51
N SER A 665 -15.74 -9.36 -4.67
CA SER A 665 -16.85 -10.31 -4.73
C SER A 665 -17.79 -10.15 -3.53
N PHE A 666 -19.09 -10.35 -3.73
CA PHE A 666 -20.08 -10.32 -2.66
C PHE A 666 -21.30 -11.19 -2.98
N VAL A 667 -22.07 -11.49 -1.93
CA VAL A 667 -23.41 -12.10 -2.01
C VAL A 667 -24.40 -11.28 -1.20
N VAL A 668 -25.69 -11.44 -1.50
CA VAL A 668 -26.77 -10.67 -0.89
C VAL A 668 -27.80 -11.63 -0.33
N GLN A 669 -28.15 -11.45 0.94
CA GLN A 669 -29.14 -12.28 1.63
C GLN A 669 -30.49 -12.22 0.89
N GLY A 670 -31.05 -13.39 0.58
CA GLY A 670 -32.35 -13.50 -0.09
C GLY A 670 -32.35 -13.19 -1.59
N LYS A 671 -31.20 -12.90 -2.22
CA LYS A 671 -31.11 -12.65 -3.68
C LYS A 671 -30.10 -13.60 -4.34
N GLN A 672 -30.39 -14.03 -5.56
CA GLN A 672 -29.45 -14.81 -6.38
C GLN A 672 -28.49 -13.87 -7.13
N SER A 673 -27.19 -14.18 -7.13
CA SER A 673 -26.17 -13.41 -7.85
C SER A 673 -26.48 -13.23 -9.36
N PRO A 674 -26.98 -14.25 -10.09
CA PRO A 674 -27.44 -14.07 -11.47
C PRO A 674 -28.49 -12.96 -11.65
N ASP A 675 -29.43 -12.82 -10.73
CA ASP A 675 -30.53 -11.86 -10.88
C ASP A 675 -30.05 -10.42 -10.65
N ILE A 676 -29.08 -10.23 -9.76
CA ILE A 676 -28.44 -8.93 -9.55
C ILE A 676 -27.70 -8.51 -10.82
N VAL A 677 -26.91 -9.40 -11.41
CA VAL A 677 -26.12 -9.09 -12.62
C VAL A 677 -27.01 -8.82 -13.82
N ARG A 678 -28.05 -9.63 -14.07
CA ARG A 678 -29.00 -9.37 -15.18
C ARG A 678 -29.69 -8.01 -15.09
N ARG A 679 -29.96 -7.53 -13.88
CA ARG A 679 -30.50 -6.17 -13.68
C ARG A 679 -29.46 -5.10 -13.97
N MET A 680 -28.21 -5.33 -13.59
CA MET A 680 -27.09 -4.44 -13.90
C MET A 680 -26.79 -4.36 -15.41
N ASP A 681 -26.93 -5.48 -16.14
CA ASP A 681 -26.76 -5.54 -17.59
C ASP A 681 -27.71 -4.57 -18.32
N ALA A 682 -28.92 -4.36 -17.80
CA ALA A 682 -29.90 -3.43 -18.36
C ALA A 682 -29.46 -1.95 -18.29
N PHE A 683 -28.48 -1.62 -17.43
CA PHE A 683 -27.86 -0.31 -17.33
C PHE A 683 -26.56 -0.20 -18.15
N ASN A 684 -26.24 -1.19 -18.98
CA ASN A 684 -25.01 -1.26 -19.76
C ASN A 684 -23.73 -1.21 -18.89
N VAL A 685 -23.79 -1.84 -17.71
CA VAL A 685 -22.66 -2.00 -16.79
C VAL A 685 -22.24 -3.47 -16.76
N GLY A 686 -21.04 -3.76 -17.24
CA GLY A 686 -20.51 -5.12 -17.33
C GLY A 686 -19.88 -5.57 -16.01
N ILE A 687 -20.66 -6.24 -15.16
CA ILE A 687 -20.18 -7.02 -14.01
C ILE A 687 -20.54 -8.50 -14.24
N ARG A 688 -20.03 -9.43 -13.42
CA ARG A 688 -20.34 -10.86 -13.61
C ARG A 688 -20.78 -11.57 -12.36
N HIS A 689 -21.40 -12.73 -12.56
CA HIS A 689 -21.69 -13.69 -11.52
C HIS A 689 -21.12 -15.08 -11.84
N GLY A 690 -21.02 -15.92 -10.83
CA GLY A 690 -20.70 -17.34 -10.97
C GLY A 690 -19.58 -17.79 -10.04
N ASP A 691 -18.94 -18.90 -10.40
CA ASP A 691 -17.82 -19.47 -9.66
C ASP A 691 -16.44 -19.01 -10.17
N PHE A 692 -16.40 -18.46 -11.38
CA PHE A 692 -15.17 -18.01 -12.05
C PHE A 692 -14.09 -19.11 -12.10
N TYR A 693 -14.51 -20.37 -12.26
CA TYR A 693 -13.67 -21.55 -12.21
C TYR A 693 -12.88 -21.73 -10.88
N ALA A 694 -13.26 -21.04 -9.80
CA ALA A 694 -12.77 -21.29 -8.45
C ALA A 694 -13.80 -22.16 -7.69
N VAL A 695 -14.16 -23.31 -8.29
CA VAL A 695 -15.32 -24.13 -7.89
C VAL A 695 -15.18 -24.61 -6.44
N GLN A 696 -13.98 -25.01 -6.03
CA GLN A 696 -13.71 -25.48 -4.67
C GLN A 696 -13.94 -24.39 -3.63
N LEU A 697 -13.48 -23.16 -3.88
CA LEU A 697 -13.73 -22.01 -2.99
C LEU A 697 -15.22 -21.74 -2.82
N ILE A 698 -15.97 -21.77 -3.91
CA ILE A 698 -17.43 -21.56 -3.89
C ILE A 698 -18.12 -22.65 -3.05
N ASP A 699 -17.65 -23.89 -3.15
CA ASP A 699 -18.21 -25.02 -2.42
C ASP A 699 -17.89 -24.94 -0.92
N VAL A 700 -16.61 -24.70 -0.59
CA VAL A 700 -16.13 -24.55 0.79
C VAL A 700 -16.86 -23.43 1.53
N LEU A 701 -17.18 -22.34 0.85
CA LEU A 701 -17.87 -21.17 1.44
C LEU A 701 -19.41 -21.23 1.33
N GLY A 702 -19.97 -22.34 0.82
CA GLY A 702 -21.42 -22.52 0.66
C GLY A 702 -22.08 -21.56 -0.33
N LEU A 703 -21.31 -21.02 -1.28
CA LEU A 703 -21.73 -19.94 -2.17
C LEU A 703 -22.60 -20.40 -3.35
N ARG A 704 -22.69 -21.71 -3.61
CA ARG A 704 -23.66 -22.27 -4.58
C ARG A 704 -25.10 -21.88 -4.29
N ALA A 705 -25.45 -21.70 -3.01
CA ALA A 705 -26.78 -21.29 -2.58
C ALA A 705 -27.22 -19.93 -3.16
N TYR A 706 -26.27 -19.10 -3.60
CA TYR A 706 -26.50 -17.79 -4.23
C TYR A 706 -26.32 -17.83 -5.76
N GLY A 707 -26.05 -18.99 -6.36
CA GLY A 707 -25.65 -19.09 -7.77
C GLY A 707 -24.22 -18.61 -8.04
N GLY A 708 -23.34 -18.70 -7.04
CA GLY A 708 -21.98 -18.17 -7.05
C GLY A 708 -21.87 -16.83 -6.30
N VAL A 709 -20.98 -15.96 -6.75
CA VAL A 709 -20.87 -14.58 -6.22
C VAL A 709 -21.17 -13.56 -7.30
N VAL A 710 -21.54 -12.34 -6.93
CA VAL A 710 -21.42 -11.17 -7.80
C VAL A 710 -19.96 -10.69 -7.71
N ARG A 711 -19.33 -10.40 -8.83
CA ARG A 711 -17.96 -9.90 -8.92
C ARG A 711 -17.91 -8.61 -9.72
N VAL A 712 -17.36 -7.58 -9.08
CA VAL A 712 -16.95 -6.31 -9.69
C VAL A 712 -15.43 -6.34 -9.79
N SER A 713 -14.89 -6.23 -11.00
CA SER A 713 -13.45 -6.26 -11.24
C SER A 713 -13.03 -5.05 -12.06
N LEU A 714 -12.35 -4.13 -11.39
CA LEU A 714 -11.94 -2.84 -11.92
C LEU A 714 -10.51 -2.93 -12.48
N ALA A 715 -10.12 -1.95 -13.29
CA ALA A 715 -8.75 -1.74 -13.74
C ALA A 715 -8.44 -0.24 -13.74
N HIS A 716 -7.15 0.09 -13.88
CA HIS A 716 -6.68 1.48 -13.94
C HIS A 716 -7.31 2.36 -15.04
N TYR A 717 -8.02 1.81 -16.04
CA TYR A 717 -8.74 2.61 -17.05
C TYR A 717 -10.18 2.99 -16.66
N ASN A 718 -10.70 2.47 -15.54
CA ASN A 718 -12.01 2.83 -15.01
C ASN A 718 -11.98 4.20 -14.32
N SER A 719 -13.09 4.94 -14.33
CA SER A 719 -13.15 6.25 -13.65
C SER A 719 -13.92 6.21 -12.32
N VAL A 720 -13.73 7.25 -11.50
CA VAL A 720 -14.54 7.45 -10.28
C VAL A 720 -16.02 7.61 -10.65
N ASP A 721 -16.32 8.36 -11.70
CA ASP A 721 -17.70 8.61 -12.17
C ASP A 721 -18.37 7.31 -12.66
N GLU A 722 -17.63 6.45 -13.37
CA GLU A 722 -18.11 5.13 -13.80
C GLU A 722 -18.46 4.26 -12.57
N VAL A 723 -17.58 4.24 -11.55
CA VAL A 723 -17.83 3.51 -10.29
C VAL A 723 -19.05 4.08 -9.56
N GLN A 724 -19.17 5.39 -9.42
CA GLN A 724 -20.34 6.01 -8.77
C GLN A 724 -21.64 5.73 -9.51
N THR A 725 -21.62 5.78 -10.85
CA THR A 725 -22.77 5.43 -11.69
C THR A 725 -23.18 3.98 -11.47
N MET A 726 -22.22 3.04 -11.49
CA MET A 726 -22.48 1.64 -11.17
C MET A 726 -23.07 1.46 -9.77
N LEU A 727 -22.52 2.14 -8.76
CA LEU A 727 -23.01 2.05 -7.39
C LEU A 727 -24.45 2.56 -7.24
N GLY A 728 -24.83 3.62 -7.96
CA GLY A 728 -26.22 4.10 -7.99
C GLY A 728 -27.19 3.06 -8.56
N HIS A 729 -26.82 2.42 -9.68
CA HIS A 729 -27.59 1.33 -10.27
C HIS A 729 -27.64 0.08 -9.39
N LEU A 730 -26.52 -0.23 -8.72
CA LEU A 730 -26.43 -1.35 -7.79
C LEU A 730 -27.34 -1.10 -6.58
N ASP A 731 -27.36 0.11 -6.04
CA ASP A 731 -28.24 0.47 -4.93
C ASP A 731 -29.73 0.24 -5.26
N ALA A 732 -30.16 0.72 -6.43
CA ALA A 732 -31.50 0.49 -6.93
C ALA A 732 -31.81 -1.00 -7.18
N THR A 733 -30.81 -1.79 -7.57
CA THR A 733 -30.93 -3.24 -7.79
C THR A 733 -31.03 -4.03 -6.48
N LEU A 734 -30.35 -3.55 -5.42
CA LEU A 734 -30.33 -4.17 -4.11
C LEU A 734 -31.55 -3.83 -3.26
N ALA A 735 -32.16 -2.65 -3.45
CA ALA A 735 -33.52 -2.36 -3.01
C ALA A 735 -34.52 -3.41 -3.55
#